data_AF-A0A5Q0GAP6-F1
#
_entry.id   AF-A0A5Q0GAP6-F1
#
_cell.length_a   1.000
_cell.length_b   1.000
_cell.length_c   1.000
_cell.angle_alpha   90.00
_cell.angle_beta   90.00
_cell.angle_gamma   90.00
#
_symmetry.space_group_name_H-M   'P 1'
#
loop_
_entity.id
_entity.type
_entity.pdbx_description
1 polymer ?
#
loop_
_entity_poly.entity_id
_entity_poly.type
_entity_poly.pdbx_seq_one_letter_code
_entity_poly.pdbx_strand_id
1 'polypeptide(L)'
;MIINGTSGVDELYANKDNQVFGWEGDDILDASNGEGNNLLAGGAGSDRLFANNNDTLKGDAGEDYLYALGSLGFNTLEGGDDNDQLFVVEGGNNTLDGGQGSDRLIVLDGSGYNTLAGGLGNDLLDVSNGTGNNILYGNEGDDILIGGVNTDRLFGGAGDDLLFGGRRGSQLTGGTGLDRFFLTSAAVPEVPIEVLDFTKNDDKVIVAGIPEVRTFQDLQLQQTGADTVVKARINNTVRELGILRNIQANTLTPDDFDYTTAIFSTTNSFATEGTSITFTINRTADTQTQQTVTVSTSITTGDTASNTDFVAKTQTLTFEQGETQKTFTVDTTQDFLVEANESFTVSLSNPTNGAILSPTAATAKGTINDDDNADVIITQTGNNTIVTENGTTDSYTIKLTSQPTYDVIINISNGQQIRTNPRTLTFTTENWNVAQNVTVTAVDDFLVEGDGNDTITHTAISNDVNYNNILINPIEVGITDNDIPLFQNPNSDIFTIKGNSDKVNLQVTLTRRNSNFTNELSVFTVDDANGTINGIAPGAVGYTEAALQRARVIFSAIANNPNGFNSNNLASLLEFNSGDNLRFYLVRNSSTDAVLAGITPISDVVLANSSTQKITNLGTDGFSLGWEDGFGNNSGFADLVVKIQTTNQTLPLGANLQSQSQGELIDLRGVTQSVKADFVVNREAAFNNFIGFYQVTDENGGIDTNNDGSADILPGQSGYTQAAVNGRVPGIDLVVNNRGTATYTGTFQPGSLFAPFIIINSRPETILDNNPNNDPAVYFLFLGANRNRVDHIRLLANNVFGFEDLPNGGDKDFNDMIVRVNLSIA
;
A
#
# COMPACT_ATOMS: atom_id res chain seq x y z
N MET A 1 -12.06 -38.39 50.66
CA MET A 1 -11.86 -36.93 50.89
C MET A 1 -12.89 -36.18 50.06
N ILE A 2 -13.34 -35.00 50.47
CA ILE A 2 -14.23 -34.16 49.63
C ILE A 2 -13.38 -33.13 48.89
N ILE A 3 -13.56 -33.03 47.59
CA ILE A 3 -12.90 -32.09 46.68
C ILE A 3 -14.02 -31.29 46.00
N ASN A 4 -13.99 -29.96 46.12
CA ASN A 4 -14.99 -29.09 45.53
C ASN A 4 -14.31 -28.15 44.53
N GLY A 5 -14.92 -28.02 43.36
CA GLY A 5 -14.67 -26.97 42.39
C GLY A 5 -15.28 -25.64 42.81
N THR A 6 -15.44 -24.79 41.82
CA THR A 6 -15.91 -23.41 41.87
C THR A 6 -17.10 -23.26 40.92
N SER A 7 -17.50 -22.03 40.59
CA SER A 7 -18.61 -21.79 39.65
C SER A 7 -18.12 -21.55 38.22
N GLY A 8 -16.96 -22.07 37.85
CA GLY A 8 -16.41 -21.96 36.51
C GLY A 8 -15.57 -23.19 36.20
N VAL A 9 -15.07 -23.28 34.97
CA VAL A 9 -14.35 -24.46 34.46
C VAL A 9 -13.20 -24.90 35.38
N ASP A 10 -13.35 -26.07 35.97
CA ASP A 10 -12.43 -26.70 36.90
C ASP A 10 -11.88 -28.04 36.38
N GLU A 11 -10.69 -28.41 36.85
CA GLU A 11 -10.08 -29.72 36.58
C GLU A 11 -9.69 -30.37 37.91
N LEU A 12 -10.41 -31.44 38.29
CA LEU A 12 -10.38 -32.02 39.63
C LEU A 12 -9.99 -33.50 39.57
N TYR A 13 -9.11 -33.94 40.48
CA TYR A 13 -8.57 -35.29 40.48
C TYR A 13 -8.85 -36.04 41.78
N ALA A 14 -9.35 -37.28 41.67
CA ALA A 14 -9.57 -38.20 42.78
C ALA A 14 -8.48 -39.28 42.87
N ASN A 15 -8.07 -39.63 44.09
CA ASN A 15 -7.04 -40.63 44.34
C ASN A 15 -7.54 -41.90 45.05
N LYS A 16 -8.38 -41.80 46.08
CA LYS A 16 -8.88 -42.95 46.83
C LYS A 16 -10.11 -42.63 47.67
N ASP A 17 -11.24 -43.27 47.36
CA ASP A 17 -12.50 -43.10 48.09
C ASP A 17 -12.86 -41.61 48.25
N ASN A 18 -12.78 -40.86 47.16
CA ASN A 18 -13.03 -39.41 47.12
C ASN A 18 -14.44 -39.08 46.63
N GLN A 19 -14.94 -37.93 47.06
CA GLN A 19 -16.14 -37.29 46.52
C GLN A 19 -15.69 -35.99 45.87
N VAL A 20 -15.95 -35.84 44.58
CA VAL A 20 -15.53 -34.72 43.75
C VAL A 20 -16.77 -34.04 43.18
N PHE A 21 -16.87 -32.73 43.37
CA PHE A 21 -18.01 -31.92 42.94
C PHE A 21 -17.53 -30.75 42.07
N GLY A 22 -17.94 -30.68 40.80
CA GLY A 22 -17.60 -29.60 39.86
C GLY A 22 -18.34 -28.30 40.15
N TRP A 23 -19.67 -28.40 40.31
CA TRP A 23 -20.66 -27.34 40.57
C TRP A 23 -21.22 -26.66 39.32
N GLU A 24 -20.71 -25.49 38.90
CA GLU A 24 -21.18 -24.81 37.69
C GLU A 24 -20.00 -24.64 36.74
N GLY A 25 -20.21 -24.81 35.43
CA GLY A 25 -19.17 -24.68 34.41
C GLY A 25 -18.91 -26.02 33.71
N ASP A 26 -18.22 -25.98 32.57
CA ASP A 26 -17.86 -27.18 31.81
C ASP A 26 -16.57 -27.81 32.37
N ASP A 27 -16.69 -28.72 33.33
CA ASP A 27 -15.63 -29.24 34.18
C ASP A 27 -15.02 -30.55 33.70
N ILE A 28 -13.83 -30.88 34.22
CA ILE A 28 -13.18 -32.18 34.04
C ILE A 28 -12.92 -32.80 35.41
N LEU A 29 -13.54 -33.95 35.68
CA LEU A 29 -13.35 -34.72 36.91
C LEU A 29 -12.71 -36.06 36.56
N ASP A 30 -11.53 -36.35 37.12
CA ASP A 30 -10.75 -37.53 36.75
C ASP A 30 -10.35 -38.40 37.95
N ALA A 31 -10.85 -39.63 37.96
CA ALA A 31 -10.50 -40.73 38.87
C ALA A 31 -9.88 -41.93 38.14
N SER A 32 -9.50 -41.80 36.88
CA SER A 32 -8.95 -42.88 36.04
C SER A 32 -7.66 -43.53 36.58
N ASN A 33 -6.93 -42.83 37.47
CA ASN A 33 -5.75 -43.34 38.18
C ASN A 33 -6.01 -43.56 39.69
N GLY A 34 -7.24 -43.36 40.14
CA GLY A 34 -7.64 -43.53 41.53
C GLY A 34 -7.78 -44.99 41.93
N GLU A 35 -7.68 -45.26 43.23
CA GLU A 35 -8.07 -46.51 43.88
C GLU A 35 -9.45 -46.36 44.55
N GLY A 36 -10.04 -47.47 44.99
CA GLY A 36 -11.26 -47.44 45.81
C GLY A 36 -12.51 -47.07 45.02
N ASN A 37 -13.52 -46.56 45.73
CA ASN A 37 -14.82 -46.21 45.16
C ASN A 37 -15.03 -44.70 45.26
N ASN A 38 -14.86 -44.01 44.15
CA ASN A 38 -14.96 -42.56 44.05
C ASN A 38 -16.34 -42.15 43.56
N LEU A 39 -16.80 -40.96 43.98
CA LEU A 39 -17.99 -40.30 43.49
C LEU A 39 -17.57 -39.01 42.79
N LEU A 40 -17.94 -38.86 41.53
CA LEU A 40 -17.71 -37.67 40.71
C LEU A 40 -19.08 -37.11 40.32
N ALA A 41 -19.33 -35.85 40.62
CA ALA A 41 -20.54 -35.13 40.24
C ALA A 41 -20.14 -33.85 39.51
N GLY A 42 -20.51 -33.74 38.24
CA GLY A 42 -20.21 -32.61 37.36
C GLY A 42 -20.94 -31.36 37.84
N GLY A 43 -22.27 -31.39 37.81
CA GLY A 43 -23.12 -30.32 38.27
C GLY A 43 -23.86 -29.70 37.08
N ALA A 44 -23.82 -28.38 36.94
CA ALA A 44 -24.41 -27.69 35.80
C ALA A 44 -23.32 -27.31 34.78
N GLY A 45 -23.44 -27.74 33.53
CA GLY A 45 -22.44 -27.51 32.49
C GLY A 45 -22.30 -28.75 31.61
N SER A 46 -21.46 -28.67 30.57
CA SER A 46 -21.10 -29.84 29.76
C SER A 46 -19.79 -30.43 30.24
N ASP A 47 -19.87 -31.40 31.15
CA ASP A 47 -18.78 -31.94 31.93
C ASP A 47 -18.14 -33.18 31.30
N ARG A 48 -16.89 -33.47 31.70
CA ARG A 48 -16.19 -34.71 31.34
C ARG A 48 -15.72 -35.46 32.58
N LEU A 49 -16.30 -36.62 32.83
CA LEU A 49 -16.02 -37.44 34.00
C LEU A 49 -15.30 -38.73 33.60
N PHE A 50 -14.16 -39.01 34.21
CA PHE A 50 -13.33 -40.19 33.92
C PHE A 50 -13.13 -41.07 35.16
N ALA A 51 -13.27 -42.39 35.02
CA ALA A 51 -13.12 -43.33 36.13
C ALA A 51 -12.56 -44.70 35.71
N ASN A 52 -12.28 -45.59 36.68
CA ASN A 52 -11.65 -46.88 36.41
C ASN A 52 -12.10 -48.07 37.28
N ASN A 53 -12.72 -47.88 38.46
CA ASN A 53 -12.89 -48.95 39.46
C ASN A 53 -14.38 -49.23 39.75
N ASN A 54 -14.84 -49.11 41.01
CA ASN A 54 -16.26 -49.19 41.36
C ASN A 54 -16.74 -47.77 41.69
N ASP A 55 -16.66 -46.90 40.70
CA ASP A 55 -16.89 -45.47 40.85
C ASP A 55 -18.33 -45.11 40.45
N THR A 56 -18.80 -43.97 40.95
CA THR A 56 -20.08 -43.36 40.56
C THR A 56 -19.80 -42.03 39.88
N LEU A 57 -20.29 -41.86 38.66
CA LEU A 57 -20.18 -40.64 37.86
C LEU A 57 -21.58 -40.10 37.65
N LYS A 58 -21.77 -38.81 37.91
CA LYS A 58 -23.03 -38.08 37.73
C LYS A 58 -22.73 -36.84 36.89
N GLY A 59 -23.31 -36.74 35.69
CA GLY A 59 -23.23 -35.52 34.88
C GLY A 59 -24.03 -34.38 35.53
N ASP A 60 -25.25 -34.71 35.95
CA ASP A 60 -26.27 -33.83 36.54
C ASP A 60 -27.02 -33.00 35.49
N ALA A 61 -26.59 -31.81 35.08
CA ALA A 61 -27.34 -31.00 34.10
C ALA A 61 -26.44 -30.41 33.02
N GLY A 62 -26.76 -30.70 31.75
CA GLY A 62 -26.02 -30.26 30.57
C GLY A 62 -25.53 -31.46 29.76
N GLU A 63 -25.01 -31.22 28.54
CA GLU A 63 -24.58 -32.33 27.68
C GLU A 63 -23.22 -32.89 28.15
N ASP A 64 -23.24 -34.02 28.87
CA ASP A 64 -22.10 -34.57 29.60
C ASP A 64 -21.43 -35.76 28.89
N TYR A 65 -20.14 -35.95 29.20
CA TYR A 65 -19.34 -37.09 28.72
C TYR A 65 -18.79 -37.90 29.90
N LEU A 66 -19.37 -39.06 30.16
CA LEU A 66 -19.00 -39.95 31.26
C LEU A 66 -18.26 -41.18 30.70
N TYR A 67 -17.06 -41.45 31.21
CA TYR A 67 -16.16 -42.45 30.64
C TYR A 67 -15.46 -43.31 31.70
N ALA A 68 -15.77 -44.60 31.75
CA ALA A 68 -15.11 -45.56 32.64
C ALA A 68 -14.20 -46.55 31.87
N LEU A 69 -12.91 -46.56 32.20
CA LEU A 69 -11.86 -47.35 31.55
C LEU A 69 -11.39 -48.55 32.36
N GLY A 70 -11.19 -49.70 31.71
CA GLY A 70 -10.35 -50.79 32.22
C GLY A 70 -10.85 -51.39 33.54
N SER A 71 -12.15 -51.32 33.79
CA SER A 71 -12.72 -51.55 35.11
C SER A 71 -13.10 -53.00 35.34
N LEU A 72 -12.28 -53.77 36.06
CA LEU A 72 -12.79 -55.03 36.64
C LEU A 72 -13.90 -54.78 37.69
N GLY A 73 -14.15 -53.52 38.05
CA GLY A 73 -15.18 -53.08 38.98
C GLY A 73 -16.57 -52.88 38.38
N PHE A 74 -17.50 -52.47 39.23
CA PHE A 74 -18.90 -52.20 38.96
C PHE A 74 -19.13 -50.68 39.02
N ASN A 75 -19.15 -50.00 37.88
CA ASN A 75 -19.38 -48.56 37.83
C ASN A 75 -20.85 -48.22 37.66
N THR A 76 -21.22 -47.04 38.16
CA THR A 76 -22.51 -46.40 37.94
C THR A 76 -22.29 -45.07 37.25
N LEU A 77 -22.82 -44.91 36.05
CA LEU A 77 -22.80 -43.66 35.28
C LEU A 77 -24.23 -43.16 35.17
N GLU A 78 -24.48 -41.93 35.58
CA GLU A 78 -25.77 -41.24 35.49
C GLU A 78 -25.54 -39.95 34.69
N GLY A 79 -26.18 -39.81 33.53
CA GLY A 79 -26.09 -38.62 32.67
C GLY A 79 -26.74 -37.43 33.35
N GLY A 80 -28.08 -37.43 33.40
CA GLY A 80 -28.85 -36.42 34.10
C GLY A 80 -29.86 -35.75 33.20
N ASP A 81 -29.79 -34.43 33.06
CA ASP A 81 -30.60 -33.65 32.13
C ASP A 81 -29.77 -33.29 30.88
N ASP A 82 -30.41 -33.26 29.69
CA ASP A 82 -29.84 -32.99 28.36
C ASP A 82 -29.17 -34.22 27.69
N ASN A 83 -28.63 -34.07 26.48
CA ASN A 83 -28.18 -35.20 25.67
C ASN A 83 -26.77 -35.67 26.07
N ASP A 84 -26.69 -36.79 26.77
CA ASP A 84 -25.46 -37.27 27.38
C ASP A 84 -24.78 -38.39 26.60
N GLN A 85 -23.48 -38.57 26.85
CA GLN A 85 -22.74 -39.71 26.35
C GLN A 85 -22.04 -40.48 27.46
N LEU A 86 -22.50 -41.71 27.68
CA LEU A 86 -22.02 -42.60 28.73
C LEU A 86 -21.30 -43.79 28.10
N PHE A 87 -20.04 -43.98 28.47
CA PHE A 87 -19.18 -45.00 27.89
C PHE A 87 -18.48 -45.82 28.97
N VAL A 88 -18.52 -47.14 28.78
CA VAL A 88 -17.71 -48.08 29.56
C VAL A 88 -16.91 -48.97 28.62
N VAL A 89 -15.60 -49.07 28.84
CA VAL A 89 -14.70 -49.89 28.02
C VAL A 89 -13.95 -50.88 28.90
N GLU A 90 -14.07 -52.17 28.57
CA GLU A 90 -13.53 -53.31 29.31
C GLU A 90 -14.05 -53.35 30.77
N GLY A 91 -14.79 -54.39 31.16
CA GLY A 91 -15.11 -54.51 32.58
C GLY A 91 -16.16 -55.50 33.10
N GLY A 92 -16.48 -55.28 34.38
CA GLY A 92 -17.46 -55.98 35.20
C GLY A 92 -18.92 -55.60 34.91
N ASN A 93 -19.81 -55.72 35.88
CA ASN A 93 -21.24 -55.39 35.73
C ASN A 93 -21.47 -53.89 35.98
N ASN A 94 -21.75 -53.12 34.94
CA ASN A 94 -21.94 -51.68 35.07
C ASN A 94 -23.42 -51.29 34.95
N THR A 95 -23.75 -50.13 35.51
CA THR A 95 -25.06 -49.49 35.38
C THR A 95 -24.88 -48.14 34.71
N LEU A 96 -25.56 -47.93 33.60
CA LEU A 96 -25.60 -46.65 32.89
C LEU A 96 -27.06 -46.19 32.86
N ASP A 97 -27.30 -44.94 33.19
CA ASP A 97 -28.61 -44.28 33.19
C ASP A 97 -28.47 -42.93 32.47
N GLY A 98 -29.13 -42.75 31.33
CA GLY A 98 -29.05 -41.53 30.52
C GLY A 98 -29.76 -40.36 31.22
N GLY A 99 -31.03 -40.55 31.55
CA GLY A 99 -31.81 -39.57 32.30
C GLY A 99 -32.85 -38.88 31.41
N GLN A 100 -32.81 -37.56 31.27
CA GLN A 100 -33.64 -36.82 30.33
C GLN A 100 -32.77 -36.36 29.17
N GLY A 101 -33.11 -36.69 27.93
CA GLY A 101 -32.26 -36.36 26.80
C GLY A 101 -32.37 -37.40 25.70
N SER A 102 -31.71 -37.16 24.58
CA SER A 102 -31.47 -38.20 23.58
C SER A 102 -30.04 -38.68 23.76
N ASP A 103 -29.88 -39.69 24.60
CA ASP A 103 -28.62 -40.10 25.18
C ASP A 103 -27.94 -41.20 24.39
N ARG A 104 -26.63 -41.33 24.59
CA ARG A 104 -25.81 -42.37 23.99
C ARG A 104 -25.07 -43.18 25.04
N LEU A 105 -25.55 -44.39 25.29
CA LEU A 105 -25.02 -45.32 26.28
C LEU A 105 -24.32 -46.49 25.60
N ILE A 106 -23.00 -46.62 25.79
CA ILE A 106 -22.20 -47.65 25.12
C ILE A 106 -21.35 -48.44 26.10
N VAL A 107 -21.39 -49.77 26.00
CA VAL A 107 -20.48 -50.68 26.67
C VAL A 107 -19.67 -51.50 25.66
N LEU A 108 -18.34 -51.35 25.68
CA LEU A 108 -17.40 -52.01 24.77
C LEU A 108 -16.53 -53.04 25.49
N ASP A 109 -16.23 -54.15 24.80
CA ASP A 109 -15.20 -55.15 25.17
C ASP A 109 -15.30 -55.73 26.60
N GLY A 110 -16.50 -55.69 27.21
CA GLY A 110 -16.78 -56.16 28.56
C GLY A 110 -17.38 -57.57 28.61
N SER A 111 -17.06 -58.33 29.68
CA SER A 111 -17.65 -59.65 29.93
C SER A 111 -18.75 -59.64 31.01
N GLY A 112 -18.94 -58.52 31.70
CA GLY A 112 -19.94 -58.39 32.76
C GLY A 112 -21.37 -58.20 32.24
N TYR A 113 -22.31 -58.38 33.17
CA TYR A 113 -23.76 -58.25 32.98
C TYR A 113 -24.16 -56.80 33.21
N ASN A 114 -24.25 -56.00 32.15
CA ASN A 114 -24.50 -54.57 32.27
C ASN A 114 -26.00 -54.26 32.23
N THR A 115 -26.39 -53.16 32.87
CA THR A 115 -27.74 -52.59 32.81
C THR A 115 -27.65 -51.19 32.25
N LEU A 116 -28.35 -50.92 31.15
CA LEU A 116 -28.44 -49.60 30.52
C LEU A 116 -29.90 -49.15 30.57
N ALA A 117 -30.15 -47.91 30.96
CA ALA A 117 -31.43 -47.25 30.90
C ALA A 117 -31.26 -45.93 30.13
N GLY A 118 -32.01 -45.74 29.05
CA GLY A 118 -32.02 -44.50 28.27
C GLY A 118 -32.67 -43.39 29.06
N GLY A 119 -33.99 -43.47 29.23
CA GLY A 119 -34.73 -42.57 30.12
C GLY A 119 -35.85 -41.87 29.37
N LEU A 120 -35.85 -40.53 29.35
CA LEU A 120 -36.80 -39.75 28.55
C LEU A 120 -36.11 -39.21 27.32
N GLY A 121 -36.59 -39.53 26.12
CA GLY A 121 -36.07 -39.03 24.85
C GLY A 121 -35.59 -40.18 23.96
N ASN A 122 -35.00 -39.86 22.81
CA ASN A 122 -34.71 -40.87 21.81
C ASN A 122 -33.26 -41.36 21.95
N ASP A 123 -33.07 -42.50 22.60
CA ASP A 123 -31.79 -42.95 23.10
C ASP A 123 -31.12 -44.00 22.20
N LEU A 124 -29.79 -44.08 22.26
CA LEU A 124 -28.98 -45.15 21.67
C LEU A 124 -28.28 -45.95 22.76
N LEU A 125 -28.69 -47.20 22.94
CA LEU A 125 -28.10 -48.13 23.90
C LEU A 125 -27.37 -49.26 23.15
N ASP A 126 -26.05 -49.35 23.29
CA ASP A 126 -25.22 -50.28 22.53
C ASP A 126 -24.28 -51.12 23.40
N VAL A 127 -24.47 -52.44 23.36
CA VAL A 127 -23.59 -53.44 23.99
C VAL A 127 -23.06 -54.46 22.97
N SER A 128 -23.04 -54.12 21.68
CA SER A 128 -22.71 -55.00 20.54
C SER A 128 -21.37 -55.73 20.65
N ASN A 129 -20.36 -55.07 21.24
CA ASN A 129 -19.02 -55.64 21.45
C ASN A 129 -18.90 -56.38 22.80
N GLY A 130 -19.93 -56.36 23.63
CA GLY A 130 -19.96 -57.06 24.92
C GLY A 130 -20.24 -58.56 24.78
N THR A 131 -19.62 -59.35 25.66
CA THR A 131 -19.90 -60.79 25.81
C THR A 131 -20.70 -61.11 27.08
N GLY A 132 -21.25 -60.12 27.78
CA GLY A 132 -22.17 -60.33 28.89
C GLY A 132 -23.59 -60.69 28.46
N ASN A 133 -24.44 -61.08 29.41
CA ASN A 133 -25.90 -61.04 29.21
C ASN A 133 -26.40 -59.72 29.81
N ASN A 134 -26.79 -58.79 28.99
CA ASN A 134 -27.09 -57.42 29.39
C ASN A 134 -28.60 -57.17 29.45
N ILE A 135 -28.98 -56.08 30.09
CA ILE A 135 -30.35 -55.60 30.15
C ILE A 135 -30.36 -54.14 29.66
N LEU A 136 -31.14 -53.86 28.63
CA LEU A 136 -31.28 -52.54 28.04
C LEU A 136 -32.75 -52.11 28.17
N TYR A 137 -32.96 -50.92 28.72
CA TYR A 137 -34.26 -50.25 28.83
C TYR A 137 -34.20 -48.95 28.04
N GLY A 138 -34.96 -48.81 26.95
CA GLY A 138 -35.11 -47.52 26.26
C GLY A 138 -35.86 -46.53 27.13
N ASN A 139 -37.03 -46.97 27.61
CA ASN A 139 -38.01 -46.23 28.42
C ASN A 139 -38.93 -45.34 27.58
N GLU A 140 -38.98 -44.02 27.73
CA GLU A 140 -39.88 -43.18 26.92
C GLU A 140 -39.12 -42.53 25.77
N GLY A 141 -39.60 -42.67 24.54
CA GLY A 141 -39.01 -42.10 23.33
C GLY A 141 -38.85 -43.15 22.23
N ASP A 142 -38.40 -42.72 21.05
CA ASP A 142 -38.13 -43.64 19.93
C ASP A 142 -36.67 -44.11 20.01
N ASP A 143 -36.44 -45.29 20.61
CA ASP A 143 -35.11 -45.72 21.02
C ASP A 143 -34.45 -46.71 20.06
N ILE A 144 -33.12 -46.78 20.09
CA ILE A 144 -32.30 -47.79 19.40
C ILE A 144 -31.56 -48.64 20.42
N LEU A 145 -31.93 -49.92 20.51
CA LEU A 145 -31.34 -50.87 21.45
C LEU A 145 -30.56 -51.95 20.70
N ILE A 146 -29.26 -52.03 20.96
CA ILE A 146 -28.33 -52.96 20.32
C ILE A 146 -27.74 -53.91 21.36
N GLY A 147 -28.24 -55.14 21.35
CA GLY A 147 -27.73 -56.27 22.13
C GLY A 147 -26.38 -56.78 21.63
N GLY A 148 -25.70 -57.52 22.50
CA GLY A 148 -24.36 -58.03 22.31
C GLY A 148 -24.32 -59.40 21.66
N VAL A 149 -23.18 -60.08 21.82
CA VAL A 149 -22.98 -61.41 21.23
C VAL A 149 -23.79 -62.49 21.95
N ASN A 150 -24.03 -62.34 23.25
CA ASN A 150 -24.68 -63.35 24.09
C ASN A 150 -26.19 -63.12 24.22
N THR A 151 -26.82 -63.56 25.31
CA THR A 151 -28.28 -63.53 25.47
C THR A 151 -28.66 -62.32 26.30
N ASP A 152 -29.20 -61.31 25.65
CA ASP A 152 -29.60 -60.04 26.28
C ASP A 152 -31.11 -59.95 26.48
N ARG A 153 -31.54 -58.94 27.25
CA ARG A 153 -32.93 -58.53 27.38
C ARG A 153 -33.06 -57.08 27.00
N LEU A 154 -33.84 -56.79 25.96
CA LEU A 154 -34.06 -55.45 25.46
C LEU A 154 -35.54 -55.10 25.67
N PHE A 155 -35.78 -53.96 26.30
CA PHE A 155 -37.10 -53.39 26.55
C PHE A 155 -37.11 -52.01 25.88
N GLY A 156 -37.86 -51.83 24.80
CA GLY A 156 -38.02 -50.54 24.11
C GLY A 156 -38.70 -49.55 25.04
N GLY A 157 -39.99 -49.72 25.26
CA GLY A 157 -40.76 -48.96 26.24
C GLY A 157 -41.94 -48.27 25.59
N ALA A 158 -41.96 -46.94 25.58
CA ALA A 158 -43.01 -46.17 24.96
C ALA A 158 -42.44 -45.31 23.83
N GLY A 159 -42.83 -45.56 22.59
CA GLY A 159 -42.34 -44.89 21.39
C GLY A 159 -42.12 -45.91 20.27
N ASP A 160 -41.64 -45.46 19.11
CA ASP A 160 -41.40 -46.33 17.95
C ASP A 160 -39.97 -46.90 17.99
N ASP A 161 -39.78 -48.03 18.68
CA ASP A 161 -38.44 -48.51 19.02
C ASP A 161 -37.78 -49.41 17.96
N LEU A 162 -36.45 -49.46 17.97
CA LEU A 162 -35.62 -50.28 17.10
C LEU A 162 -34.76 -51.26 17.91
N LEU A 163 -35.12 -52.55 17.91
CA LEU A 163 -34.50 -53.55 18.77
C LEU A 163 -33.67 -54.58 17.98
N PHE A 164 -32.39 -54.68 18.32
CA PHE A 164 -31.43 -55.63 17.75
C PHE A 164 -30.93 -56.63 18.79
N GLY A 165 -31.41 -57.87 18.74
CA GLY A 165 -31.07 -58.89 19.74
C GLY A 165 -29.70 -59.59 19.59
N GLY A 166 -28.85 -59.20 18.64
CA GLY A 166 -27.56 -59.85 18.43
C GLY A 166 -27.64 -61.30 17.94
N ARG A 167 -26.66 -62.15 18.31
CA ARG A 167 -26.44 -63.46 17.65
C ARG A 167 -26.89 -64.69 18.44
N ARG A 168 -27.08 -64.63 19.78
CA ARG A 168 -27.29 -65.82 20.63
C ARG A 168 -28.57 -65.76 21.47
N GLY A 169 -29.68 -65.37 20.86
CA GLY A 169 -31.03 -65.67 21.36
C GLY A 169 -31.58 -64.72 22.43
N SER A 170 -31.39 -63.41 22.22
CA SER A 170 -31.91 -62.38 23.12
C SER A 170 -33.44 -62.29 23.13
N GLN A 171 -33.96 -61.76 24.23
CA GLN A 171 -35.39 -61.52 24.43
C GLN A 171 -35.69 -60.04 24.20
N LEU A 172 -36.66 -59.76 23.32
CA LEU A 172 -37.05 -58.41 22.93
C LEU A 172 -38.49 -58.14 23.37
N THR A 173 -38.71 -56.98 23.95
CA THR A 173 -40.02 -56.44 24.32
C THR A 173 -40.10 -55.01 23.81
N GLY A 174 -41.02 -54.73 22.90
CA GLY A 174 -41.14 -53.41 22.27
C GLY A 174 -41.88 -52.45 23.18
N GLY A 175 -43.02 -52.87 23.74
CA GLY A 175 -43.85 -52.03 24.59
C GLY A 175 -44.99 -51.38 23.81
N THR A 176 -45.09 -50.05 23.84
CA THR A 176 -46.15 -49.30 23.15
C THR A 176 -45.57 -48.43 22.05
N GLY A 177 -46.10 -48.54 20.84
CA GLY A 177 -45.66 -47.74 19.69
C GLY A 177 -45.58 -48.63 18.46
N LEU A 178 -44.90 -48.18 17.41
CA LEU A 178 -44.63 -48.97 16.21
C LEU A 178 -43.22 -49.56 16.27
N ASP A 179 -43.09 -50.70 16.95
CA ASP A 179 -41.77 -51.27 17.24
C ASP A 179 -41.22 -52.11 16.09
N ARG A 180 -39.89 -52.09 15.93
CA ARG A 180 -39.19 -52.82 14.87
C ARG A 180 -38.20 -53.81 15.47
N PHE A 181 -38.54 -55.09 15.36
CA PHE A 181 -37.76 -56.19 15.92
C PHE A 181 -36.88 -56.86 14.86
N PHE A 182 -35.55 -56.75 14.98
CA PHE A 182 -34.64 -57.48 14.11
C PHE A 182 -34.45 -58.92 14.59
N LEU A 183 -34.96 -59.87 13.80
CA LEU A 183 -34.65 -61.30 14.00
C LEU A 183 -33.32 -61.68 13.34
N THR A 184 -33.00 -61.03 12.23
CA THR A 184 -31.74 -61.21 11.52
C THR A 184 -31.25 -59.88 10.95
N SER A 185 -29.95 -59.68 10.95
CA SER A 185 -29.29 -58.66 10.14
C SER A 185 -27.98 -59.24 9.62
N ALA A 186 -27.87 -59.40 8.31
CA ALA A 186 -26.67 -59.89 7.59
C ALA A 186 -26.21 -61.34 7.87
N ALA A 187 -26.65 -61.96 8.97
CA ALA A 187 -26.35 -63.34 9.30
C ALA A 187 -27.52 -64.01 10.07
N VAL A 188 -27.57 -65.34 9.99
CA VAL A 188 -28.52 -66.15 10.76
C VAL A 188 -28.06 -66.20 12.22
N PRO A 189 -28.92 -65.92 13.20
CA PRO A 189 -28.55 -66.06 14.60
C PRO A 189 -28.18 -67.53 14.93
N GLU A 190 -27.27 -67.71 15.88
CA GLU A 190 -26.88 -69.03 16.39
C GLU A 190 -28.01 -69.66 17.21
N VAL A 191 -28.72 -68.81 17.96
CA VAL A 191 -29.93 -69.15 18.73
C VAL A 191 -31.03 -68.15 18.34
N PRO A 192 -32.24 -68.60 18.01
CA PRO A 192 -33.32 -67.72 17.55
C PRO A 192 -33.64 -66.61 18.55
N ILE A 193 -33.82 -65.38 18.06
CA ILE A 193 -34.29 -64.23 18.85
C ILE A 193 -35.75 -64.44 19.28
N GLU A 194 -36.09 -64.05 20.50
CA GLU A 194 -37.46 -64.15 21.03
C GLU A 194 -38.10 -62.77 21.15
N VAL A 195 -39.20 -62.54 20.44
CA VAL A 195 -40.04 -61.34 20.60
C VAL A 195 -41.21 -61.68 21.50
N LEU A 196 -41.37 -60.95 22.60
CA LEU A 196 -42.26 -61.33 23.70
C LEU A 196 -43.67 -60.74 23.60
N ASP A 197 -43.84 -59.59 22.94
CA ASP A 197 -45.06 -58.76 22.99
C ASP A 197 -45.50 -58.17 21.64
N PHE A 198 -45.06 -58.77 20.52
CA PHE A 198 -45.39 -58.32 19.17
C PHE A 198 -46.88 -58.00 18.97
N THR A 199 -47.19 -56.75 18.66
CA THR A 199 -48.52 -56.23 18.39
C THR A 199 -48.74 -56.08 16.89
N LYS A 200 -49.73 -56.82 16.38
CA LYS A 200 -50.02 -56.84 14.94
C LYS A 200 -50.46 -55.47 14.41
N ASN A 201 -49.96 -55.13 13.21
CA ASN A 201 -50.18 -53.88 12.47
C ASN A 201 -49.51 -52.64 13.08
N ASP A 202 -49.16 -52.68 14.36
CA ASP A 202 -48.40 -51.63 15.03
C ASP A 202 -46.90 -51.94 14.87
N ASP A 203 -46.50 -53.18 15.13
CA ASP A 203 -45.08 -53.58 15.06
C ASP A 203 -44.67 -54.15 13.69
N LYS A 204 -43.35 -54.23 13.49
CA LYS A 204 -42.70 -54.89 12.35
C LYS A 204 -41.63 -55.86 12.80
N VAL A 205 -41.61 -57.01 12.14
CA VAL A 205 -40.50 -57.96 12.19
C VAL A 205 -39.54 -57.68 11.04
N ILE A 206 -38.30 -57.34 11.35
CA ILE A 206 -37.28 -57.04 10.35
C ILE A 206 -36.42 -58.29 10.10
N VAL A 207 -36.36 -58.70 8.83
CA VAL A 207 -35.50 -59.80 8.37
C VAL A 207 -34.56 -59.23 7.31
N ALA A 208 -33.44 -58.66 7.76
CA ALA A 208 -32.50 -57.94 6.92
C ALA A 208 -31.22 -58.75 6.64
N GLY A 209 -30.60 -58.49 5.49
CA GLY A 209 -29.26 -58.95 5.14
C GLY A 209 -29.09 -60.47 4.91
N ILE A 210 -30.17 -61.25 4.83
CA ILE A 210 -30.12 -62.64 4.35
C ILE A 210 -30.44 -62.65 2.85
N PRO A 211 -29.47 -62.94 1.95
CA PRO A 211 -29.69 -62.83 0.50
C PRO A 211 -30.86 -63.67 -0.04
N GLU A 212 -31.14 -64.80 0.60
CA GLU A 212 -32.22 -65.73 0.26
C GLU A 212 -33.60 -65.34 0.82
N VAL A 213 -33.71 -64.28 1.64
CA VAL A 213 -34.97 -63.79 2.19
C VAL A 213 -35.19 -62.36 1.72
N ARG A 214 -36.03 -62.18 0.71
CA ARG A 214 -36.33 -60.87 0.10
C ARG A 214 -37.79 -60.50 0.17
N THR A 215 -38.66 -61.49 0.35
CA THR A 215 -40.10 -61.27 0.48
C THR A 215 -40.70 -62.22 1.52
N PHE A 216 -41.95 -61.95 1.87
CA PHE A 216 -42.73 -62.80 2.79
C PHE A 216 -42.88 -64.24 2.31
N GLN A 217 -42.83 -64.49 0.99
CA GLN A 217 -42.91 -65.84 0.44
C GLN A 217 -41.66 -66.68 0.71
N ASP A 218 -40.53 -66.05 1.06
CA ASP A 218 -39.29 -66.74 1.39
C ASP A 218 -39.28 -67.28 2.83
N LEU A 219 -40.21 -66.80 3.67
CA LEU A 219 -40.38 -67.23 5.05
C LEU A 219 -41.23 -68.52 5.18
N GLN A 220 -40.91 -69.30 6.21
CA GLN A 220 -41.64 -70.48 6.65
C GLN A 220 -42.07 -70.28 8.10
N LEU A 221 -43.33 -69.87 8.31
CA LEU A 221 -43.90 -69.67 9.64
C LEU A 221 -44.42 -70.99 10.20
N GLN A 222 -43.87 -71.44 11.33
CA GLN A 222 -44.25 -72.70 11.99
C GLN A 222 -44.88 -72.43 13.37
N GLN A 223 -46.14 -72.81 13.56
CA GLN A 223 -46.77 -72.80 14.88
C GLN A 223 -46.16 -73.87 15.80
N THR A 224 -45.78 -73.48 17.02
CA THR A 224 -45.29 -74.38 18.08
C THR A 224 -45.94 -74.00 19.41
N GLY A 225 -46.95 -74.76 19.84
CA GLY A 225 -47.76 -74.37 21.00
C GLY A 225 -48.47 -73.03 20.75
N ALA A 226 -48.32 -72.06 21.65
CA ALA A 226 -48.87 -70.71 21.50
C ALA A 226 -48.01 -69.80 20.59
N ASP A 227 -46.79 -70.20 20.24
CA ASP A 227 -45.79 -69.34 19.61
C ASP A 227 -45.64 -69.61 18.11
N THR A 228 -45.17 -68.61 17.37
CA THR A 228 -44.78 -68.74 15.96
C THR A 228 -43.27 -68.72 15.81
N VAL A 229 -42.71 -69.76 15.20
CA VAL A 229 -41.29 -69.80 14.83
C VAL A 229 -41.13 -69.32 13.38
N VAL A 230 -40.38 -68.25 13.19
CA VAL A 230 -40.03 -67.69 11.87
C VAL A 230 -38.81 -68.41 11.33
N LYS A 231 -38.93 -69.04 10.17
CA LYS A 231 -37.83 -69.80 9.53
C LYS A 231 -37.60 -69.34 8.10
N ALA A 232 -36.43 -69.62 7.56
CA ALA A 232 -36.14 -69.47 6.14
C ALA A 232 -35.20 -70.56 5.64
N ARG A 233 -35.20 -70.81 4.32
CA ARG A 233 -34.23 -71.73 3.70
C ARG A 233 -32.99 -70.94 3.28
N ILE A 234 -31.88 -71.16 3.97
CA ILE A 234 -30.61 -70.45 3.78
C ILE A 234 -29.54 -71.50 3.47
N ASN A 235 -28.79 -71.33 2.37
CA ASN A 235 -27.86 -72.34 1.88
C ASN A 235 -28.46 -73.77 1.83
N ASN A 236 -29.67 -73.89 1.26
CA ASN A 236 -30.46 -75.13 1.19
C ASN A 236 -30.88 -75.78 2.52
N THR A 237 -30.62 -75.14 3.66
CA THR A 237 -30.99 -75.64 4.99
C THR A 237 -32.08 -74.76 5.60
N VAL A 238 -33.12 -75.35 6.19
CA VAL A 238 -34.12 -74.57 6.94
C VAL A 238 -33.51 -74.15 8.27
N ARG A 239 -33.45 -72.84 8.50
CA ARG A 239 -32.90 -72.22 9.70
C ARG A 239 -33.97 -71.43 10.41
N GLU A 240 -33.95 -71.47 11.74
CA GLU A 240 -34.80 -70.65 12.59
C GLU A 240 -34.17 -69.26 12.71
N LEU A 241 -34.98 -68.23 12.47
CA LEU A 241 -34.56 -66.83 12.50
C LEU A 241 -34.99 -66.19 13.82
N GLY A 242 -36.20 -66.48 14.27
CA GLY A 242 -36.71 -65.99 15.55
C GLY A 242 -38.04 -66.63 15.94
N ILE A 243 -38.52 -66.29 17.12
CA ILE A 243 -39.75 -66.80 17.74
C ILE A 243 -40.59 -65.60 18.17
N LEU A 244 -41.83 -65.52 17.68
CA LEU A 244 -42.83 -64.57 18.14
C LEU A 244 -43.72 -65.26 19.19
N ARG A 245 -43.62 -64.84 20.45
CA ARG A 245 -44.32 -65.46 21.56
C ARG A 245 -45.81 -65.11 21.54
N ASN A 246 -46.66 -66.09 21.82
CA ASN A 246 -48.13 -65.95 21.87
C ASN A 246 -48.79 -65.44 20.57
N ILE A 247 -48.10 -65.51 19.43
CA ILE A 247 -48.64 -65.14 18.12
C ILE A 247 -49.02 -66.38 17.32
N GLN A 248 -50.18 -66.31 16.64
CA GLN A 248 -50.63 -67.37 15.74
C GLN A 248 -50.07 -67.17 14.33
N ALA A 249 -49.43 -68.19 13.78
CA ALA A 249 -48.69 -68.09 12.51
C ALA A 249 -49.61 -67.71 11.34
N ASN A 250 -50.87 -68.14 11.37
CA ASN A 250 -51.86 -67.86 10.33
C ASN A 250 -52.46 -66.45 10.40
N THR A 251 -52.13 -65.65 11.41
CA THR A 251 -52.61 -64.26 11.51
C THR A 251 -51.61 -63.26 10.93
N LEU A 252 -50.37 -63.66 10.66
CA LEU A 252 -49.31 -62.80 10.13
C LEU A 252 -49.47 -62.58 8.62
N THR A 253 -49.18 -61.36 8.16
CA THR A 253 -49.26 -60.94 6.75
C THR A 253 -47.93 -60.35 6.27
N PRO A 254 -47.75 -60.09 4.96
CA PRO A 254 -46.57 -59.39 4.47
C PRO A 254 -46.33 -58.02 5.12
N ASP A 255 -47.39 -57.33 5.56
CA ASP A 255 -47.26 -56.01 6.18
C ASP A 255 -46.64 -56.09 7.58
N ASP A 256 -46.68 -57.25 8.25
CA ASP A 256 -46.06 -57.46 9.56
C ASP A 256 -44.52 -57.62 9.46
N PHE A 257 -43.95 -57.62 8.25
CA PHE A 257 -42.53 -57.88 8.00
C PHE A 257 -41.90 -56.84 7.07
N ASP A 258 -40.64 -56.49 7.33
CA ASP A 258 -39.83 -55.65 6.43
C ASP A 258 -38.52 -56.36 6.03
N TYR A 259 -38.08 -56.11 4.80
CA TYR A 259 -36.94 -56.72 4.11
C TYR A 259 -36.00 -55.61 3.62
N THR A 260 -35.49 -54.77 4.54
CA THR A 260 -34.70 -53.58 4.20
C THR A 260 -33.37 -53.94 3.49
N THR A 261 -33.10 -53.27 2.36
CA THR A 261 -31.82 -53.38 1.62
C THR A 261 -31.09 -52.05 1.74
N ALA A 262 -29.81 -52.07 2.13
CA ALA A 262 -29.00 -50.86 2.22
C ALA A 262 -28.73 -50.25 0.84
N ILE A 263 -28.95 -48.94 0.69
CA ILE A 263 -28.74 -48.20 -0.54
C ILE A 263 -27.64 -47.15 -0.30
N PHE A 264 -26.57 -47.17 -1.08
CA PHE A 264 -25.56 -46.11 -1.10
C PHE A 264 -25.96 -44.98 -2.04
N SER A 265 -25.78 -43.75 -1.59
CA SER A 265 -26.00 -42.53 -2.38
C SER A 265 -24.95 -41.47 -2.10
N THR A 266 -24.83 -40.51 -3.01
CA THR A 266 -23.99 -39.32 -2.89
C THR A 266 -24.73 -38.12 -3.45
N THR A 267 -24.30 -36.92 -3.08
CA THR A 267 -24.88 -35.64 -3.53
C THR A 267 -23.82 -34.75 -4.12
N ASN A 268 -24.25 -33.82 -5.00
CA ASN A 268 -23.35 -32.82 -5.57
C ASN A 268 -22.68 -31.99 -4.47
N SER A 269 -21.47 -31.54 -4.76
CA SER A 269 -20.70 -30.67 -3.87
C SER A 269 -19.88 -29.69 -4.69
N PHE A 270 -19.43 -28.62 -4.06
CA PHE A 270 -18.64 -27.59 -4.72
C PHE A 270 -17.62 -27.00 -3.76
N ALA A 271 -16.54 -26.45 -4.31
CA ALA A 271 -15.60 -25.64 -3.58
C ALA A 271 -14.94 -24.66 -4.55
N THR A 272 -14.25 -23.67 -4.00
CA THR A 272 -13.33 -22.83 -4.78
C THR A 272 -12.12 -23.66 -5.20
N GLU A 273 -11.52 -23.35 -6.33
CA GLU A 273 -10.21 -23.90 -6.71
C GLU A 273 -9.15 -23.72 -5.60
N GLY A 274 -8.12 -24.55 -5.59
CA GLY A 274 -7.13 -24.59 -4.50
C GLY A 274 -7.60 -25.17 -3.15
N THR A 275 -8.86 -25.59 -3.02
CA THR A 275 -9.44 -26.16 -1.79
C THR A 275 -10.03 -27.56 -1.99
N SER A 276 -10.40 -28.26 -0.92
CA SER A 276 -10.97 -29.61 -1.04
C SER A 276 -12.50 -29.59 -1.18
N ILE A 277 -13.03 -30.24 -2.22
CA ILE A 277 -14.46 -30.54 -2.33
C ILE A 277 -14.77 -31.76 -1.44
N THR A 278 -15.73 -31.61 -0.52
CA THR A 278 -16.16 -32.71 0.38
C THR A 278 -17.50 -33.28 -0.07
N PHE A 279 -17.51 -34.59 -0.37
CA PHE A 279 -18.72 -35.34 -0.70
C PHE A 279 -19.18 -36.17 0.50
N THR A 280 -20.47 -36.11 0.81
CA THR A 280 -21.10 -36.99 1.81
C THR A 280 -21.66 -38.22 1.12
N ILE A 281 -21.17 -39.40 1.52
CA ILE A 281 -21.63 -40.70 1.05
C ILE A 281 -22.58 -41.25 2.10
N ASN A 282 -23.83 -41.43 1.73
CA ASN A 282 -24.91 -41.86 2.61
C ASN A 282 -25.26 -43.33 2.38
N ARG A 283 -25.75 -43.98 3.42
CA ARG A 283 -26.27 -45.36 3.42
C ARG A 283 -27.61 -45.40 4.16
N THR A 284 -28.67 -45.87 3.51
CA THR A 284 -30.06 -45.73 4.00
C THR A 284 -30.49 -46.60 5.18
N ALA A 285 -29.68 -47.56 5.63
CA ALA A 285 -30.04 -48.49 6.71
C ALA A 285 -28.82 -48.81 7.58
N ASP A 286 -29.05 -48.99 8.88
CA ASP A 286 -28.07 -49.63 9.75
C ASP A 286 -27.99 -51.13 9.42
N THR A 287 -26.78 -51.68 9.28
CA THR A 287 -26.58 -53.10 9.00
C THR A 287 -25.55 -53.67 9.95
N GLN A 288 -25.80 -54.84 10.51
CA GLN A 288 -24.94 -55.49 11.51
C GLN A 288 -23.64 -56.11 10.94
N THR A 289 -23.29 -55.84 9.68
CA THR A 289 -21.97 -56.23 9.13
C THR A 289 -21.38 -55.09 8.32
N GLN A 290 -20.05 -55.03 8.34
CA GLN A 290 -19.27 -54.10 7.56
C GLN A 290 -19.70 -54.13 6.08
N GLN A 291 -20.04 -52.98 5.51
CA GLN A 291 -20.32 -52.80 4.09
C GLN A 291 -19.32 -51.82 3.49
N THR A 292 -18.92 -52.05 2.25
CA THR A 292 -17.98 -51.19 1.55
C THR A 292 -18.59 -50.66 0.26
N VAL A 293 -18.23 -49.44 -0.11
CA VAL A 293 -18.51 -48.85 -1.42
C VAL A 293 -17.25 -48.18 -1.96
N THR A 294 -16.98 -48.36 -3.25
CA THR A 294 -15.86 -47.67 -3.91
C THR A 294 -16.35 -46.36 -4.49
N VAL A 295 -15.69 -45.28 -4.13
CA VAL A 295 -15.92 -43.91 -4.62
C VAL A 295 -14.76 -43.54 -5.54
N SER A 296 -15.04 -43.08 -6.74
CA SER A 296 -14.03 -42.67 -7.70
C SER A 296 -14.41 -41.39 -8.42
N THR A 297 -13.44 -40.51 -8.64
CA THR A 297 -13.56 -39.36 -9.53
C THR A 297 -13.32 -39.76 -10.99
N SER A 298 -14.02 -39.13 -11.93
CA SER A 298 -13.85 -39.34 -13.36
C SER A 298 -14.30 -38.12 -14.15
N ILE A 299 -13.66 -37.90 -15.31
CA ILE A 299 -14.18 -37.02 -16.36
C ILE A 299 -15.06 -37.85 -17.30
N THR A 300 -16.33 -37.48 -17.38
CA THR A 300 -17.35 -38.16 -18.20
C THR A 300 -17.94 -37.21 -19.24
N THR A 301 -18.76 -37.73 -20.15
CA THR A 301 -19.44 -36.91 -21.14
C THR A 301 -20.31 -35.84 -20.47
N GLY A 302 -19.98 -34.57 -20.70
CA GLY A 302 -20.70 -33.41 -20.13
C GLY A 302 -20.01 -32.79 -18.91
N ASP A 303 -18.89 -33.35 -18.45
CA ASP A 303 -17.97 -32.66 -17.53
C ASP A 303 -17.19 -31.56 -18.28
N THR A 304 -16.90 -30.47 -17.57
CA THR A 304 -16.15 -29.32 -18.08
C THR A 304 -14.72 -29.26 -17.55
N ALA A 305 -14.47 -29.87 -16.37
CA ALA A 305 -13.12 -29.98 -15.83
C ALA A 305 -12.29 -30.98 -16.63
N SER A 306 -10.97 -30.83 -16.51
CA SER A 306 -9.92 -31.69 -17.02
C SER A 306 -9.18 -32.41 -15.87
N ASN A 307 -8.09 -33.11 -16.19
CA ASN A 307 -7.29 -33.82 -15.18
C ASN A 307 -6.29 -32.90 -14.46
N THR A 308 -6.14 -31.64 -14.87
CA THR A 308 -5.26 -30.69 -14.18
C THR A 308 -5.96 -29.98 -13.03
N ASP A 309 -7.28 -29.93 -13.04
CA ASP A 309 -8.05 -29.00 -12.19
C ASP A 309 -8.40 -29.63 -10.84
N PHE A 310 -8.19 -30.95 -10.71
CA PHE A 310 -8.28 -31.67 -9.45
C PHE A 310 -7.40 -32.92 -9.43
N VAL A 311 -7.11 -33.41 -8.22
CA VAL A 311 -6.36 -34.64 -8.02
C VAL A 311 -7.30 -35.84 -8.12
N ALA A 312 -7.22 -36.59 -9.21
CA ALA A 312 -8.01 -37.80 -9.40
C ALA A 312 -7.81 -38.81 -8.26
N LYS A 313 -8.91 -39.28 -7.68
CA LYS A 313 -8.91 -40.11 -6.47
C LYS A 313 -9.91 -41.26 -6.58
N THR A 314 -9.49 -42.43 -6.13
CA THR A 314 -10.36 -43.60 -5.92
C THR A 314 -10.13 -44.13 -4.52
N GLN A 315 -11.20 -44.41 -3.79
CA GLN A 315 -11.14 -44.90 -2.42
C GLN A 315 -12.29 -45.88 -2.15
N THR A 316 -12.00 -46.97 -1.45
CA THR A 316 -13.05 -47.83 -0.88
C THR A 316 -13.36 -47.32 0.52
N LEU A 317 -14.58 -46.82 0.71
CA LEU A 317 -15.11 -46.44 2.01
C LEU A 317 -15.72 -47.67 2.67
N THR A 318 -15.37 -47.85 3.94
CA THR A 318 -15.83 -48.97 4.77
C THR A 318 -16.75 -48.41 5.84
N PHE A 319 -18.00 -48.85 5.81
CA PHE A 319 -19.06 -48.53 6.78
C PHE A 319 -19.19 -49.72 7.72
N GLU A 320 -18.74 -49.53 8.96
CA GLU A 320 -18.98 -50.45 10.06
C GLU A 320 -20.47 -50.45 10.44
N GLN A 321 -20.84 -51.33 11.36
CA GLN A 321 -22.17 -51.33 11.96
C GLN A 321 -22.49 -49.96 12.58
N GLY A 322 -23.72 -49.47 12.45
CA GLY A 322 -24.16 -48.15 12.91
C GLY A 322 -23.80 -46.99 11.97
N GLU A 323 -22.76 -47.11 11.15
CA GLU A 323 -22.32 -45.99 10.32
C GLU A 323 -23.26 -45.79 9.12
N THR A 324 -23.89 -44.62 9.04
CA THR A 324 -24.79 -44.26 7.93
C THR A 324 -24.20 -43.23 6.97
N GLN A 325 -23.10 -42.56 7.35
CA GLN A 325 -22.44 -41.54 6.53
C GLN A 325 -20.92 -41.61 6.61
N LYS A 326 -20.23 -41.36 5.49
CA LYS A 326 -18.78 -41.08 5.43
C LYS A 326 -18.48 -39.99 4.42
N THR A 327 -17.36 -39.31 4.63
CA THR A 327 -16.90 -38.26 3.72
C THR A 327 -15.84 -38.77 2.75
N PHE A 328 -15.89 -38.25 1.52
CA PHE A 328 -14.86 -38.42 0.50
C PHE A 328 -14.41 -37.03 0.02
N THR A 329 -13.15 -36.69 0.23
CA THR A 329 -12.58 -35.38 -0.15
C THR A 329 -11.77 -35.48 -1.44
N VAL A 330 -11.89 -34.48 -2.31
CA VAL A 330 -11.13 -34.33 -3.56
C VAL A 330 -10.47 -32.96 -3.55
N ASP A 331 -9.15 -32.92 -3.67
CA ASP A 331 -8.40 -31.66 -3.71
C ASP A 331 -8.46 -31.06 -5.11
N THR A 332 -8.82 -29.78 -5.22
CA THR A 332 -8.77 -29.01 -6.47
C THR A 332 -7.39 -28.34 -6.61
N THR A 333 -6.98 -28.08 -7.84
CA THR A 333 -5.73 -27.37 -8.15
C THR A 333 -6.02 -25.87 -8.17
N GLN A 334 -5.15 -25.04 -7.59
CA GLN A 334 -5.20 -23.59 -7.75
C GLN A 334 -4.33 -23.21 -8.95
N ASP A 335 -4.83 -22.30 -9.78
CA ASP A 335 -3.93 -21.52 -10.63
C ASP A 335 -4.22 -20.01 -10.61
N PHE A 336 -4.00 -19.35 -11.74
CA PHE A 336 -4.15 -17.89 -11.91
C PHE A 336 -4.92 -17.57 -13.20
N LEU A 337 -5.48 -18.56 -13.89
CA LEU A 337 -6.20 -18.39 -15.14
C LEU A 337 -7.66 -18.08 -14.82
N VAL A 338 -8.25 -17.15 -15.57
CA VAL A 338 -9.69 -16.89 -15.44
C VAL A 338 -10.43 -17.92 -16.28
N GLU A 339 -11.08 -18.84 -15.61
CA GLU A 339 -11.84 -19.93 -16.20
C GLU A 339 -13.34 -19.80 -15.90
N ALA A 340 -14.14 -20.71 -16.45
CA ALA A 340 -15.55 -20.83 -16.07
C ALA A 340 -15.68 -21.93 -15.04
N ASN A 341 -16.69 -21.89 -14.16
CA ASN A 341 -16.88 -22.96 -13.18
C ASN A 341 -16.88 -24.34 -13.87
N GLU A 342 -15.98 -25.18 -13.41
CA GLU A 342 -15.74 -26.48 -13.99
C GLU A 342 -16.42 -27.58 -13.20
N SER A 343 -16.63 -28.74 -13.83
CA SER A 343 -17.26 -29.88 -13.15
C SER A 343 -16.65 -31.21 -13.55
N PHE A 344 -16.53 -32.10 -12.57
CA PHE A 344 -16.19 -33.51 -12.75
C PHE A 344 -17.22 -34.41 -12.06
N THR A 345 -17.17 -35.71 -12.36
CA THR A 345 -18.13 -36.68 -11.82
C THR A 345 -17.50 -37.55 -10.73
N VAL A 346 -18.21 -37.71 -9.62
CA VAL A 346 -17.96 -38.74 -8.59
C VAL A 346 -18.95 -39.88 -8.79
N SER A 347 -18.45 -41.12 -8.84
CA SER A 347 -19.27 -42.32 -9.03
C SER A 347 -19.06 -43.31 -7.90
N LEU A 348 -20.17 -43.94 -7.48
CA LEU A 348 -20.18 -45.07 -6.55
C LEU A 348 -20.14 -46.38 -7.34
N SER A 349 -19.41 -47.36 -6.84
CA SER A 349 -19.29 -48.69 -7.46
C SER A 349 -18.99 -49.79 -6.43
N ASN A 350 -19.21 -51.03 -6.84
CA ASN A 350 -18.85 -52.24 -6.07
C ASN A 350 -19.37 -52.26 -4.61
N PRO A 351 -20.67 -52.02 -4.35
CA PRO A 351 -21.21 -52.22 -3.02
C PRO A 351 -21.09 -53.70 -2.61
N THR A 352 -20.77 -53.97 -1.36
CA THR A 352 -20.62 -55.34 -0.83
C THR A 352 -21.79 -55.77 0.07
N ASN A 353 -21.84 -57.06 0.41
CA ASN A 353 -22.77 -57.63 1.39
C ASN A 353 -24.26 -57.27 1.16
N GLY A 354 -24.68 -57.34 -0.11
CA GLY A 354 -26.09 -57.18 -0.50
C GLY A 354 -26.57 -55.73 -0.61
N ALA A 355 -25.74 -54.73 -0.30
CA ALA A 355 -26.06 -53.33 -0.56
C ALA A 355 -26.16 -53.07 -2.07
N ILE A 356 -26.99 -52.09 -2.43
CA ILE A 356 -27.16 -51.62 -3.80
C ILE A 356 -26.83 -50.14 -3.90
N LEU A 357 -26.62 -49.66 -5.13
CA LEU A 357 -26.46 -48.22 -5.39
C LEU A 357 -27.82 -47.59 -5.71
N SER A 358 -28.01 -46.35 -5.29
CA SER A 358 -29.21 -45.60 -5.66
C SER A 358 -29.32 -45.46 -7.18
N PRO A 359 -30.46 -45.79 -7.81
CA PRO A 359 -30.63 -45.67 -9.26
C PRO A 359 -30.59 -44.21 -9.77
N THR A 360 -30.73 -43.23 -8.87
CA THR A 360 -30.75 -41.79 -9.20
C THR A 360 -29.66 -40.99 -8.51
N ALA A 361 -28.96 -41.56 -7.52
CA ALA A 361 -27.95 -40.86 -6.72
C ALA A 361 -26.66 -41.68 -6.51
N ALA A 362 -26.35 -42.60 -7.44
CA ALA A 362 -25.06 -43.31 -7.47
C ALA A 362 -23.91 -42.46 -8.04
N THR A 363 -24.23 -41.30 -8.63
CA THR A 363 -23.27 -40.34 -9.13
C THR A 363 -23.59 -38.95 -8.60
N ALA A 364 -22.56 -38.12 -8.49
CA ALA A 364 -22.64 -36.71 -8.11
C ALA A 364 -21.68 -35.88 -8.97
N LYS A 365 -21.94 -34.58 -9.07
CA LYS A 365 -21.04 -33.59 -9.65
C LYS A 365 -20.24 -32.90 -8.55
N GLY A 366 -18.92 -32.81 -8.76
CA GLY A 366 -18.05 -31.86 -8.08
C GLY A 366 -17.91 -30.62 -8.95
N THR A 367 -18.28 -29.45 -8.42
CA THR A 367 -18.09 -28.17 -9.12
C THR A 367 -16.90 -27.42 -8.53
N ILE A 368 -15.97 -27.03 -9.38
CA ILE A 368 -14.82 -26.19 -9.05
C ILE A 368 -15.19 -24.77 -9.45
N ASN A 369 -15.29 -23.87 -8.48
CA ASN A 369 -15.55 -22.46 -8.74
C ASN A 369 -14.23 -21.73 -8.89
N ASP A 370 -14.04 -21.10 -10.04
CA ASP A 370 -12.92 -20.21 -10.34
C ASP A 370 -12.95 -18.99 -9.39
N ASP A 371 -11.81 -18.61 -8.83
CA ASP A 371 -11.68 -17.39 -8.01
C ASP A 371 -10.81 -16.30 -8.64
N ASP A 372 -10.40 -16.50 -9.87
CA ASP A 372 -9.65 -15.53 -10.65
C ASP A 372 -10.57 -14.54 -11.38
N ASN A 373 -10.14 -13.28 -11.42
CA ASN A 373 -10.82 -12.25 -12.20
C ASN A 373 -9.80 -11.40 -12.94
N ALA A 374 -10.02 -11.18 -14.23
CA ALA A 374 -9.19 -10.31 -15.03
C ALA A 374 -9.46 -8.84 -14.66
N ASP A 375 -8.41 -8.13 -14.28
CA ASP A 375 -8.41 -6.71 -13.95
C ASP A 375 -7.00 -6.13 -14.11
N VAL A 376 -6.92 -4.81 -14.19
CA VAL A 376 -5.68 -4.05 -14.33
C VAL A 376 -5.52 -3.12 -13.13
N ILE A 377 -4.50 -3.37 -12.32
CA ILE A 377 -4.21 -2.55 -11.16
C ILE A 377 -3.22 -1.45 -11.56
N ILE A 378 -3.61 -0.20 -11.29
CA ILE A 378 -2.75 0.98 -11.29
C ILE A 378 -2.35 1.31 -9.86
N THR A 379 -1.08 1.62 -9.63
CA THR A 379 -0.60 2.13 -8.34
C THR A 379 0.20 3.41 -8.57
N GLN A 380 -0.32 4.52 -8.08
CA GLN A 380 0.34 5.83 -8.11
C GLN A 380 1.27 5.99 -6.90
N THR A 381 2.41 6.63 -7.09
CA THR A 381 3.29 7.11 -6.00
C THR A 381 2.50 8.02 -5.06
N GLY A 382 2.61 7.83 -3.75
CA GLY A 382 1.93 8.71 -2.77
C GLY A 382 0.40 8.82 -2.90
N ASN A 383 -0.24 7.86 -3.60
CA ASN A 383 -1.66 7.84 -4.01
C ASN A 383 -2.08 8.85 -5.10
N ASN A 384 -1.23 9.82 -5.46
CA ASN A 384 -1.52 10.82 -6.49
C ASN A 384 -0.27 11.05 -7.35
N THR A 385 -0.45 11.20 -8.66
CA THR A 385 0.66 11.54 -9.57
C THR A 385 0.73 13.06 -9.72
N ILE A 386 1.84 13.67 -9.31
CA ILE A 386 2.04 15.13 -9.35
C ILE A 386 3.40 15.45 -9.97
N VAL A 387 3.40 16.26 -11.01
CA VAL A 387 4.60 16.71 -11.72
C VAL A 387 4.72 18.22 -11.71
N THR A 388 5.95 18.73 -11.89
CA THR A 388 6.22 20.17 -11.99
C THR A 388 6.97 20.45 -13.28
N GLU A 389 6.60 21.53 -13.97
CA GLU A 389 7.31 22.00 -15.16
C GLU A 389 8.78 22.28 -14.82
N ASN A 390 9.70 21.84 -15.70
CA ASN A 390 11.15 21.86 -15.47
C ASN A 390 11.62 21.23 -14.13
N GLY A 391 10.80 20.37 -13.52
CA GLY A 391 10.94 20.01 -12.12
C GLY A 391 10.82 18.51 -11.87
N THR A 392 10.13 18.19 -10.78
CA THR A 392 9.98 16.82 -10.30
C THR A 392 9.16 15.99 -11.28
N THR A 393 9.74 14.87 -11.71
CA THR A 393 9.03 13.80 -12.41
C THR A 393 8.34 12.91 -11.38
N ASP A 394 7.29 12.22 -11.81
CA ASP A 394 6.62 11.23 -10.98
C ASP A 394 6.37 9.94 -11.75
N SER A 395 5.82 8.92 -11.09
CA SER A 395 5.59 7.63 -11.73
C SER A 395 4.39 6.89 -11.19
N TYR A 396 3.90 5.93 -11.96
CA TYR A 396 2.91 4.95 -11.52
C TYR A 396 3.24 3.60 -12.13
N THR A 397 2.75 2.53 -11.51
CA THR A 397 2.93 1.17 -12.01
C THR A 397 1.62 0.55 -12.47
N ILE A 398 1.70 -0.33 -13.46
CA ILE A 398 0.58 -1.17 -13.92
C ILE A 398 0.94 -2.66 -13.72
N LYS A 399 -0.03 -3.48 -13.29
CA LYS A 399 0.05 -4.96 -13.29
C LYS A 399 -1.33 -5.58 -13.57
N LEU A 400 -1.36 -6.84 -14.00
CA LEU A 400 -2.60 -7.61 -14.16
C LEU A 400 -2.92 -8.40 -12.87
N THR A 401 -4.19 -8.78 -12.66
CA THR A 401 -4.63 -9.57 -11.48
C THR A 401 -4.67 -11.07 -11.69
N SER A 402 -4.73 -11.53 -12.95
CA SER A 402 -4.73 -12.94 -13.34
C SER A 402 -3.80 -13.17 -14.54
N GLN A 403 -3.37 -14.41 -14.76
CA GLN A 403 -2.53 -14.80 -15.89
C GLN A 403 -3.33 -14.69 -17.20
N PRO A 404 -2.86 -13.92 -18.20
CA PRO A 404 -3.53 -13.86 -19.49
C PRO A 404 -3.12 -15.06 -20.36
N THR A 405 -4.04 -15.52 -21.21
CA THR A 405 -3.85 -16.60 -22.19
C THR A 405 -3.13 -16.14 -23.47
N TYR A 406 -3.08 -14.84 -23.72
CA TYR A 406 -2.33 -14.18 -24.80
C TYR A 406 -1.73 -12.87 -24.31
N ASP A 407 -0.68 -12.38 -24.96
CA ASP A 407 -0.07 -11.10 -24.60
C ASP A 407 -1.10 -9.96 -24.54
N VAL A 408 -1.05 -9.18 -23.45
CA VAL A 408 -1.86 -7.99 -23.20
C VAL A 408 -0.99 -6.76 -23.42
N ILE A 409 -1.34 -5.97 -24.43
CA ILE A 409 -0.65 -4.72 -24.75
C ILE A 409 -1.46 -3.56 -24.19
N ILE A 410 -0.91 -2.86 -23.20
CA ILE A 410 -1.50 -1.64 -22.66
C ILE A 410 -0.86 -0.44 -23.36
N ASN A 411 -1.63 0.26 -24.18
CA ASN A 411 -1.22 1.52 -24.78
C ASN A 411 -1.56 2.69 -23.85
N ILE A 412 -0.60 3.58 -23.68
CA ILE A 412 -0.70 4.75 -22.80
C ILE A 412 -0.80 5.99 -23.67
N SER A 413 -1.89 6.73 -23.48
CA SER A 413 -2.15 8.01 -24.13
C SER A 413 -2.11 9.13 -23.09
N ASN A 414 -1.09 9.97 -23.19
CA ASN A 414 -0.97 11.19 -22.39
C ASN A 414 -1.77 12.35 -23.02
N GLY A 415 -2.18 13.31 -22.20
CA GLY A 415 -2.75 14.58 -22.67
C GLY A 415 -1.69 15.58 -23.15
N GLN A 416 -2.06 16.86 -23.26
CA GLN A 416 -1.22 17.86 -23.92
C GLN A 416 0.00 18.29 -23.08
N GLN A 417 -0.19 18.46 -21.76
CA GLN A 417 0.77 19.07 -20.85
C GLN A 417 1.64 18.04 -20.10
N ILE A 418 1.51 16.76 -20.43
CA ILE A 418 2.35 15.70 -19.87
C ILE A 418 2.98 14.82 -20.95
N ARG A 419 4.04 14.09 -20.58
CA ARG A 419 4.68 13.03 -21.36
C ARG A 419 4.81 11.78 -20.50
N THR A 420 4.70 10.62 -21.13
CA THR A 420 4.87 9.32 -20.47
C THR A 420 5.96 8.49 -21.15
N ASN A 421 6.71 7.74 -20.35
CA ASN A 421 7.70 6.78 -20.84
C ASN A 421 7.74 5.53 -19.93
N PRO A 422 7.53 4.31 -20.47
CA PRO A 422 7.19 3.99 -21.86
C PRO A 422 5.72 4.37 -22.21
N ARG A 423 5.39 4.36 -23.50
CA ARG A 423 4.00 4.56 -24.01
C ARG A 423 3.22 3.28 -24.25
N THR A 424 3.88 2.13 -24.11
CA THR A 424 3.28 0.81 -24.28
C THR A 424 3.91 -0.12 -23.27
N LEU A 425 3.09 -0.93 -22.61
CA LEU A 425 3.50 -2.03 -21.74
C LEU A 425 2.99 -3.35 -22.34
N THR A 426 3.79 -4.40 -22.23
CA THR A 426 3.43 -5.74 -22.68
C THR A 426 3.48 -6.69 -21.51
N PHE A 427 2.33 -7.30 -21.21
CA PHE A 427 2.16 -8.34 -20.21
C PHE A 427 1.95 -9.67 -20.95
N THR A 428 2.70 -10.68 -20.55
CA THR A 428 2.76 -12.03 -21.12
C THR A 428 2.37 -13.02 -20.02
N THR A 429 2.24 -14.30 -20.35
CA THR A 429 2.04 -15.37 -19.36
C THR A 429 3.14 -15.43 -18.29
N GLU A 430 4.34 -14.87 -18.55
CA GLU A 430 5.49 -14.95 -17.64
C GLU A 430 5.65 -13.72 -16.72
N ASN A 431 5.09 -12.56 -17.08
CA ASN A 431 5.36 -11.29 -16.38
C ASN A 431 4.10 -10.48 -16.01
N TRP A 432 2.89 -11.03 -16.22
CA TRP A 432 1.61 -10.36 -15.96
C TRP A 432 1.49 -9.80 -14.54
N ASN A 433 2.05 -10.51 -13.55
CA ASN A 433 2.02 -10.16 -12.14
C ASN A 433 3.17 -9.24 -11.70
N VAL A 434 4.08 -8.88 -12.60
CA VAL A 434 5.19 -7.97 -12.32
C VAL A 434 4.76 -6.54 -12.61
N ALA A 435 4.77 -5.69 -11.59
CA ALA A 435 4.46 -4.27 -11.74
C ALA A 435 5.46 -3.58 -12.68
N GLN A 436 4.95 -3.02 -13.78
CA GLN A 436 5.75 -2.30 -14.77
C GLN A 436 5.59 -0.79 -14.58
N ASN A 437 6.71 -0.06 -14.56
CA ASN A 437 6.75 1.37 -14.24
C ASN A 437 6.53 2.27 -15.46
N VAL A 438 5.75 3.33 -15.28
CA VAL A 438 5.57 4.43 -16.24
C VAL A 438 6.00 5.73 -15.58
N THR A 439 7.02 6.36 -16.15
CA THR A 439 7.47 7.69 -15.72
C THR A 439 6.61 8.76 -16.40
N VAL A 440 6.21 9.77 -15.63
CA VAL A 440 5.40 10.91 -16.02
C VAL A 440 6.21 12.18 -15.83
N THR A 441 6.22 13.05 -16.84
CA THR A 441 6.88 14.36 -16.77
C THR A 441 5.92 15.43 -17.28
N ALA A 442 5.98 16.63 -16.70
CA ALA A 442 5.32 17.81 -17.27
C ALA A 442 6.01 18.25 -18.57
N VAL A 443 5.28 18.94 -19.43
CA VAL A 443 5.84 19.69 -20.56
C VAL A 443 6.27 21.04 -20.03
N ASP A 444 7.56 21.35 -20.10
CA ASP A 444 8.05 22.67 -19.72
C ASP A 444 7.81 23.66 -20.86
N ASP A 445 7.16 24.78 -20.55
CA ASP A 445 7.04 25.91 -21.46
C ASP A 445 7.39 27.26 -20.78
N PHE A 446 6.82 28.37 -21.23
CA PHE A 446 7.10 29.71 -20.69
C PHE A 446 5.79 30.50 -20.48
N LEU A 447 4.67 29.80 -20.38
CA LEU A 447 3.33 30.35 -20.23
C LEU A 447 2.92 30.28 -18.76
N VAL A 448 2.58 31.44 -18.18
CA VAL A 448 1.92 31.50 -16.87
C VAL A 448 0.46 31.01 -17.02
N GLU A 449 0.21 29.73 -16.79
CA GLU A 449 -1.10 29.09 -16.88
C GLU A 449 -1.72 28.80 -15.49
N GLY A 450 -0.89 28.79 -14.44
CA GLY A 450 -1.23 28.35 -13.09
C GLY A 450 -1.31 26.83 -12.96
N ASP A 451 -1.40 26.33 -11.72
CA ASP A 451 -1.55 24.90 -11.45
C ASP A 451 -2.77 24.32 -12.18
N GLY A 452 -2.56 23.18 -12.83
CA GLY A 452 -3.54 22.52 -13.67
C GLY A 452 -3.50 21.01 -13.54
N ASN A 453 -4.41 20.34 -14.25
CA ASN A 453 -4.47 18.89 -14.30
C ASN A 453 -4.47 18.43 -15.76
N ASP A 454 -3.89 17.25 -16.02
CA ASP A 454 -4.02 16.55 -17.28
C ASP A 454 -4.31 15.07 -17.05
N THR A 455 -4.80 14.36 -18.07
CA THR A 455 -5.24 12.98 -17.94
C THR A 455 -4.37 12.02 -18.74
N ILE A 456 -4.01 10.91 -18.12
CA ILE A 456 -3.47 9.73 -18.80
C ILE A 456 -4.60 8.72 -18.97
N THR A 457 -4.77 8.23 -20.18
CA THR A 457 -5.73 7.17 -20.51
C THR A 457 -5.01 5.94 -21.04
N HIS A 458 -5.63 4.78 -20.86
CA HIS A 458 -5.06 3.49 -21.20
C HIS A 458 -6.03 2.69 -22.06
N THR A 459 -5.49 1.92 -23.00
CA THR A 459 -6.28 0.93 -23.76
C THR A 459 -5.56 -0.41 -23.75
N ALA A 460 -6.27 -1.46 -23.36
CA ALA A 460 -5.78 -2.84 -23.42
C ALA A 460 -6.19 -3.50 -24.74
N ILE A 461 -5.22 -4.09 -25.43
CA ILE A 461 -5.42 -4.86 -26.66
C ILE A 461 -4.84 -6.25 -26.44
N SER A 462 -5.65 -7.28 -26.62
CA SER A 462 -5.22 -8.68 -26.53
C SER A 462 -6.10 -9.60 -27.38
N ASN A 463 -5.60 -10.80 -27.66
CA ASN A 463 -6.44 -11.91 -28.13
C ASN A 463 -7.10 -12.67 -26.97
N ASP A 464 -6.67 -12.41 -25.73
CA ASP A 464 -7.36 -12.86 -24.53
C ASP A 464 -8.66 -12.05 -24.39
N VAL A 465 -9.81 -12.74 -24.39
CA VAL A 465 -11.13 -12.11 -24.33
C VAL A 465 -11.42 -11.43 -23.00
N ASN A 466 -10.77 -11.85 -21.92
CA ASN A 466 -10.96 -11.28 -20.58
C ASN A 466 -10.19 -9.95 -20.43
N TYR A 467 -9.07 -9.78 -21.15
CA TYR A 467 -8.27 -8.56 -21.12
C TYR A 467 -8.49 -7.61 -22.32
N ASN A 468 -9.03 -8.09 -23.43
CA ASN A 468 -9.22 -7.26 -24.61
C ASN A 468 -10.28 -6.17 -24.38
N ASN A 469 -9.89 -4.90 -24.51
CA ASN A 469 -10.71 -3.73 -24.17
C ASN A 469 -11.18 -3.69 -22.70
N ILE A 470 -10.47 -4.35 -21.79
CA ILE A 470 -10.76 -4.21 -20.36
C ILE A 470 -10.68 -2.72 -19.97
N LEU A 471 -11.61 -2.29 -19.11
CA LEU A 471 -11.65 -0.92 -18.64
C LEU A 471 -10.46 -0.67 -17.71
N ILE A 472 -9.64 0.33 -18.05
CA ILE A 472 -8.55 0.80 -17.19
C ILE A 472 -8.87 2.23 -16.81
N ASN A 473 -8.93 2.51 -15.51
CA ASN A 473 -9.27 3.83 -15.03
C ASN A 473 -8.20 4.86 -15.45
N PRO A 474 -8.61 6.04 -15.92
CA PRO A 474 -7.67 7.10 -16.24
C PRO A 474 -6.97 7.60 -14.97
N ILE A 475 -5.76 8.13 -15.15
CA ILE A 475 -5.02 8.79 -14.09
C ILE A 475 -5.14 10.30 -14.30
N GLU A 476 -5.62 11.00 -13.28
CA GLU A 476 -5.51 12.46 -13.21
C GLU A 476 -4.13 12.82 -12.64
N VAL A 477 -3.39 13.63 -13.39
CA VAL A 477 -2.05 14.09 -13.03
C VAL A 477 -2.13 15.57 -12.67
N GLY A 478 -1.72 15.91 -11.45
CA GLY A 478 -1.55 17.31 -11.04
C GLY A 478 -0.27 17.89 -11.64
N ILE A 479 -0.35 19.11 -12.16
CA ILE A 479 0.74 19.84 -12.79
C ILE A 479 0.92 21.16 -12.05
N THR A 480 2.11 21.36 -11.50
CA THR A 480 2.51 22.65 -10.93
C THR A 480 3.21 23.49 -11.99
N ASP A 481 2.66 24.67 -12.27
CA ASP A 481 3.23 25.67 -13.18
C ASP A 481 4.42 26.35 -12.48
N ASN A 482 5.55 26.44 -13.19
CA ASN A 482 6.79 27.02 -12.66
C ASN A 482 6.98 28.50 -13.04
N ASP A 483 6.10 29.07 -13.87
CA ASP A 483 6.21 30.44 -14.38
C ASP A 483 5.63 31.50 -13.42
N ILE A 484 6.14 32.74 -13.54
CA ILE A 484 5.92 33.82 -12.56
C ILE A 484 5.33 35.08 -13.23
N PRO A 485 4.15 35.59 -12.80
CA PRO A 485 3.52 36.78 -13.39
C PRO A 485 4.20 38.11 -12.99
N LEU A 486 4.55 38.93 -13.97
CA LEU A 486 4.99 40.33 -13.80
C LEU A 486 3.84 41.29 -14.18
N PHE A 487 3.27 42.02 -13.20
CA PHE A 487 2.10 42.88 -13.42
C PHE A 487 2.48 44.37 -13.49
N GLN A 488 2.23 45.01 -14.64
CA GLN A 488 2.23 46.47 -14.74
C GLN A 488 0.86 47.01 -14.31
N ASN A 489 0.83 47.99 -13.41
CA ASN A 489 -0.41 48.73 -13.13
C ASN A 489 -0.85 49.51 -14.39
N PRO A 490 -2.09 49.30 -14.90
CA PRO A 490 -2.53 49.96 -16.13
C PRO A 490 -2.40 51.48 -16.07
N ASN A 491 -1.77 52.07 -17.09
CA ASN A 491 -1.49 53.51 -17.19
C ASN A 491 -0.59 54.10 -16.08
N SER A 492 0.22 53.26 -15.44
CA SER A 492 1.21 53.67 -14.43
C SER A 492 2.63 53.24 -14.83
N ASP A 493 3.62 53.96 -14.32
CA ASP A 493 5.03 53.62 -14.34
C ASP A 493 5.47 52.86 -13.07
N ILE A 494 4.51 52.37 -12.30
CA ILE A 494 4.69 51.52 -11.11
C ILE A 494 4.41 50.07 -11.48
N PHE A 495 5.35 49.20 -11.16
CA PHE A 495 5.32 47.78 -11.48
C PHE A 495 5.27 46.96 -10.19
N THR A 496 4.30 46.07 -10.05
CA THR A 496 4.23 45.17 -8.91
C THR A 496 4.82 43.83 -9.32
N ILE A 497 5.87 43.42 -8.64
CA ILE A 497 6.47 42.10 -8.86
C ILE A 497 5.78 41.11 -7.94
N LYS A 498 5.32 39.97 -8.45
CA LYS A 498 4.81 38.88 -7.63
C LYS A 498 5.53 37.60 -8.04
N GLY A 499 6.15 36.94 -7.08
CA GLY A 499 6.80 35.63 -7.25
C GLY A 499 6.01 34.51 -6.62
N ASN A 500 6.35 33.28 -7.03
CA ASN A 500 5.89 32.04 -6.38
C ASN A 500 6.61 31.81 -5.03
N SER A 501 7.70 32.54 -4.76
CA SER A 501 8.41 32.57 -3.48
C SER A 501 8.41 33.98 -2.88
N ASP A 502 8.89 34.12 -1.64
CA ASP A 502 9.09 35.43 -0.98
C ASP A 502 10.10 36.32 -1.72
N LYS A 503 10.98 35.72 -2.54
CA LYS A 503 11.99 36.40 -3.37
C LYS A 503 11.72 36.24 -4.86
N VAL A 504 12.03 37.28 -5.62
CA VAL A 504 11.83 37.29 -7.08
C VAL A 504 13.01 37.93 -7.77
N ASN A 505 13.57 37.27 -8.78
CA ASN A 505 14.62 37.84 -9.59
C ASN A 505 14.02 38.56 -10.80
N LEU A 506 14.44 39.80 -11.00
CA LEU A 506 14.11 40.65 -12.14
C LEU A 506 15.30 40.68 -13.09
N GLN A 507 15.11 40.25 -14.34
CA GLN A 507 16.10 40.40 -15.39
C GLN A 507 15.79 41.66 -16.22
N VAL A 508 16.78 42.56 -16.29
CA VAL A 508 16.75 43.77 -17.12
C VAL A 508 17.80 43.66 -18.20
N THR A 509 17.33 43.55 -19.45
CA THR A 509 18.18 43.32 -20.62
C THR A 509 18.22 44.56 -21.50
N LEU A 510 19.41 45.06 -21.79
CA LEU A 510 19.63 46.18 -22.69
C LEU A 510 19.45 45.75 -24.15
N THR A 511 18.41 46.26 -24.80
CA THR A 511 18.04 45.84 -26.17
C THR A 511 18.40 46.87 -27.22
N ARG A 512 18.45 48.15 -26.85
CA ARG A 512 18.86 49.24 -27.75
C ARG A 512 19.46 50.40 -26.96
N ARG A 513 20.43 51.08 -27.57
CA ARG A 513 20.96 52.37 -27.11
C ARG A 513 21.18 53.28 -28.33
N ASN A 514 20.89 54.58 -28.18
CA ASN A 514 21.05 55.58 -29.24
C ASN A 514 21.40 56.97 -28.68
N SER A 515 22.08 57.01 -27.53
CA SER A 515 22.58 58.25 -26.94
C SER A 515 24.08 58.41 -27.21
N ASN A 516 24.54 59.66 -27.29
CA ASN A 516 25.96 60.01 -27.24
C ASN A 516 26.49 60.11 -25.80
N PHE A 517 25.64 59.90 -24.80
CA PHE A 517 25.96 60.01 -23.38
C PHE A 517 25.91 58.65 -22.70
N THR A 518 26.69 58.51 -21.63
CA THR A 518 26.64 57.33 -20.76
C THR A 518 25.54 57.51 -19.72
N ASN A 519 24.41 56.83 -19.92
CA ASN A 519 23.26 56.95 -19.03
C ASN A 519 23.16 55.77 -18.07
N GLU A 520 22.91 56.03 -16.79
CA GLU A 520 22.71 54.98 -15.78
C GLU A 520 21.23 54.72 -15.54
N LEU A 521 20.81 53.46 -15.65
CA LEU A 521 19.47 53.02 -15.31
C LEU A 521 19.45 52.45 -13.89
N SER A 522 18.50 52.91 -13.10
CA SER A 522 18.28 52.46 -11.72
C SER A 522 16.82 52.18 -11.44
N VAL A 523 16.58 51.38 -10.40
CA VAL A 523 15.26 50.96 -9.94
C VAL A 523 15.13 51.20 -8.43
N PHE A 524 13.96 51.57 -7.94
CA PHE A 524 13.72 51.81 -6.52
C PHE A 524 12.34 51.32 -6.10
N THR A 525 12.21 50.95 -4.83
CA THR A 525 10.96 50.47 -4.22
C THR A 525 10.11 51.63 -3.69
N VAL A 526 8.82 51.61 -3.98
CA VAL A 526 7.81 52.55 -3.47
C VAL A 526 6.87 51.86 -2.48
N ASP A 527 6.31 52.62 -1.54
CA ASP A 527 5.53 52.10 -0.41
C ASP A 527 4.15 51.59 -0.83
N ASP A 528 3.60 52.11 -1.93
CA ASP A 528 2.23 51.81 -2.36
C ASP A 528 2.05 51.93 -3.89
N ALA A 529 0.85 51.57 -4.36
CA ALA A 529 0.46 51.66 -5.77
C ALA A 529 0.34 53.10 -6.29
N ASN A 530 0.39 54.12 -5.42
CA ASN A 530 0.45 55.53 -5.83
C ASN A 530 1.89 56.03 -5.97
N GLY A 531 2.87 55.18 -5.65
CA GLY A 531 4.29 55.47 -5.81
C GLY A 531 4.88 56.30 -4.68
N THR A 532 4.25 56.35 -3.51
CA THR A 532 4.75 57.17 -2.39
C THR A 532 6.06 56.61 -1.81
N ILE A 533 6.91 57.49 -1.27
CA ILE A 533 8.13 57.12 -0.55
C ILE A 533 8.15 57.88 0.77
N ASN A 534 8.09 57.18 1.90
CA ASN A 534 7.96 57.76 3.24
C ASN A 534 6.81 58.79 3.32
N GLY A 535 5.69 58.53 2.61
CA GLY A 535 4.54 59.44 2.50
C GLY A 535 4.72 60.63 1.55
N ILE A 536 5.84 60.74 0.85
CA ILE A 536 6.09 61.77 -0.18
C ILE A 536 5.55 61.27 -1.52
N ALA A 537 4.63 62.00 -2.14
CA ALA A 537 4.05 61.65 -3.43
C ALA A 537 5.00 61.98 -4.61
N PRO A 538 4.93 61.23 -5.73
CA PRO A 538 5.68 61.56 -6.95
C PRO A 538 5.52 63.03 -7.37
N GLY A 539 6.64 63.70 -7.63
CA GLY A 539 6.67 65.12 -8.04
C GLY A 539 6.62 66.14 -6.90
N ALA A 540 6.41 65.70 -5.64
CA ALA A 540 6.57 66.59 -4.48
C ALA A 540 8.05 66.87 -4.17
N VAL A 541 8.31 67.98 -3.49
CA VAL A 541 9.67 68.35 -3.03
C VAL A 541 10.22 67.24 -2.13
N GLY A 542 11.45 66.80 -2.38
CA GLY A 542 12.10 65.72 -1.63
C GLY A 542 11.86 64.31 -2.17
N TYR A 543 11.01 64.12 -3.18
CA TYR A 543 10.70 62.79 -3.72
C TYR A 543 11.91 62.14 -4.39
N THR A 544 12.64 62.90 -5.22
CA THR A 544 13.80 62.39 -5.96
C THR A 544 14.92 61.98 -5.01
N GLU A 545 15.16 62.79 -3.97
CA GLU A 545 16.11 62.48 -2.90
C GLU A 545 15.71 61.19 -2.17
N ALA A 546 14.43 61.01 -1.86
CA ALA A 546 13.94 59.79 -1.23
C ALA A 546 14.06 58.56 -2.14
N ALA A 547 13.85 58.72 -3.46
CA ALA A 547 14.04 57.67 -4.44
C ALA A 547 15.52 57.25 -4.56
N LEU A 548 16.45 58.21 -4.63
CA LEU A 548 17.90 57.95 -4.69
C LEU A 548 18.39 57.15 -3.47
N GLN A 549 17.84 57.38 -2.27
CA GLN A 549 18.21 56.65 -1.06
C GLN A 549 17.73 55.20 -1.02
N ARG A 550 16.73 54.83 -1.84
CA ARG A 550 16.21 53.46 -1.98
C ARG A 550 16.63 52.81 -3.31
N ALA A 551 17.44 53.52 -4.09
CA ALA A 551 17.78 53.11 -5.42
C ALA A 551 18.72 51.92 -5.43
N ARG A 552 18.52 51.11 -6.46
CA ARG A 552 19.40 50.02 -6.83
C ARG A 552 19.84 50.23 -8.26
N VAL A 553 21.16 50.24 -8.47
CA VAL A 553 21.75 50.40 -9.79
C VAL A 553 21.47 49.13 -10.60
N ILE A 554 21.07 49.30 -11.86
CA ILE A 554 20.91 48.17 -12.79
C ILE A 554 22.17 48.08 -13.64
N PHE A 555 22.45 49.12 -14.42
CA PHE A 555 23.69 49.26 -15.18
C PHE A 555 23.82 50.68 -15.78
N SER A 556 25.01 51.00 -16.27
CA SER A 556 25.31 52.12 -17.16
C SER A 556 25.33 51.66 -18.63
N ALA A 557 24.62 52.39 -19.48
CA ALA A 557 24.65 52.21 -20.93
C ALA A 557 25.65 53.18 -21.56
N ILE A 558 26.82 52.66 -21.94
CA ILE A 558 27.85 53.42 -22.64
C ILE A 558 27.42 53.83 -24.06
N ALA A 559 27.93 54.97 -24.51
CA ALA A 559 27.63 55.55 -25.83
C ALA A 559 28.26 54.76 -26.99
N ASN A 560 29.52 54.32 -26.83
CA ASN A 560 30.30 53.65 -27.86
C ASN A 560 30.84 52.31 -27.36
N ASN A 561 30.75 51.25 -28.19
CA ASN A 561 31.32 49.95 -27.87
C ASN A 561 32.76 49.84 -28.38
N PRO A 562 33.72 49.35 -27.56
CA PRO A 562 35.06 49.07 -28.02
C PRO A 562 35.09 47.84 -28.94
N ASN A 563 36.14 47.73 -29.75
CA ASN A 563 36.34 46.59 -30.63
C ASN A 563 36.25 45.25 -29.88
N GLY A 564 35.46 44.33 -30.44
CA GLY A 564 35.26 42.98 -29.88
C GLY A 564 34.28 42.92 -28.69
N PHE A 565 33.66 44.03 -28.29
CA PHE A 565 32.60 44.05 -27.30
C PHE A 565 31.24 44.29 -27.95
N ASN A 566 30.23 43.55 -27.50
CA ASN A 566 28.84 43.76 -27.90
C ASN A 566 28.01 44.00 -26.65
N SER A 567 27.41 45.17 -26.58
CA SER A 567 26.50 45.57 -25.51
C SER A 567 25.06 45.08 -25.68
N ASN A 568 24.71 44.58 -26.86
CA ASN A 568 23.35 44.12 -27.13
C ASN A 568 23.06 42.88 -26.30
N ASN A 569 21.88 42.86 -25.66
CA ASN A 569 21.41 41.79 -24.80
C ASN A 569 22.27 41.55 -23.55
N LEU A 570 23.02 42.56 -23.11
CA LEU A 570 23.58 42.56 -21.76
C LEU A 570 22.42 42.59 -20.75
N ALA A 571 22.47 41.67 -19.78
CA ALA A 571 21.40 41.50 -18.80
C ALA A 571 21.93 41.68 -17.38
N SER A 572 21.12 42.32 -16.54
CA SER A 572 21.35 42.41 -15.10
C SER A 572 20.18 41.76 -14.37
N LEU A 573 20.48 40.89 -13.43
CA LEU A 573 19.55 40.25 -12.52
C LEU A 573 19.60 40.98 -11.17
N LEU A 574 18.44 41.24 -10.60
CA LEU A 574 18.26 41.87 -9.31
C LEU A 574 17.20 41.11 -8.51
N GLU A 575 17.49 40.77 -7.25
CA GLU A 575 16.53 40.08 -6.37
C GLU A 575 15.68 41.07 -5.56
N PHE A 576 14.36 40.95 -5.59
CA PHE A 576 13.40 41.74 -4.81
C PHE A 576 12.52 40.85 -3.94
N ASN A 577 11.73 41.45 -3.03
CA ASN A 577 10.68 40.71 -2.35
C ASN A 577 9.44 40.60 -3.23
N SER A 578 8.73 39.49 -3.13
CA SER A 578 7.42 39.33 -3.76
C SER A 578 6.44 40.34 -3.16
N GLY A 579 5.74 41.07 -4.03
CA GLY A 579 4.84 42.17 -3.68
C GLY A 579 5.49 43.56 -3.73
N ASP A 580 6.81 43.67 -3.95
CA ASP A 580 7.46 44.98 -4.07
C ASP A 580 6.88 45.78 -5.25
N ASN A 581 6.60 47.07 -4.99
CA ASN A 581 6.23 48.04 -6.02
C ASN A 581 7.50 48.78 -6.48
N LEU A 582 7.77 48.75 -7.77
CA LEU A 582 8.99 49.30 -8.35
C LEU A 582 8.71 50.47 -9.28
N ARG A 583 9.63 51.43 -9.29
CA ARG A 583 9.75 52.50 -10.30
C ARG A 583 11.20 52.59 -10.76
N PHE A 584 11.39 53.19 -11.93
CA PHE A 584 12.71 53.32 -12.56
C PHE A 584 13.05 54.80 -12.79
N TYR A 585 14.34 55.11 -12.79
CA TYR A 585 14.85 56.42 -13.23
C TYR A 585 16.14 56.26 -14.02
N LEU A 586 16.45 57.30 -14.80
CA LEU A 586 17.70 57.43 -15.53
C LEU A 586 18.55 58.54 -14.88
N VAL A 587 19.86 58.38 -14.76
CA VAL A 587 20.78 59.49 -14.55
C VAL A 587 21.45 59.82 -15.87
N ARG A 588 21.33 61.08 -16.29
CA ARG A 588 21.89 61.55 -17.56
C ARG A 588 23.40 61.73 -17.47
N ASN A 589 24.15 61.14 -18.39
CA ASN A 589 25.60 61.33 -18.54
C ASN A 589 26.40 61.26 -17.21
N SER A 590 25.93 60.46 -16.26
CA SER A 590 26.44 60.38 -14.89
C SER A 590 25.85 59.16 -14.16
N SER A 591 26.03 59.09 -12.84
CA SER A 591 25.55 58.02 -11.96
C SER A 591 24.78 58.52 -10.75
N THR A 592 24.07 57.58 -10.14
CA THR A 592 23.44 57.70 -8.82
C THR A 592 24.47 58.10 -7.76
N ASP A 593 25.66 57.50 -7.76
CA ASP A 593 26.72 57.80 -6.79
C ASP A 593 27.20 59.25 -6.90
N ALA A 594 27.38 59.77 -8.12
CA ALA A 594 27.77 61.16 -8.34
C ALA A 594 26.68 62.14 -7.91
N VAL A 595 25.39 61.80 -8.06
CA VAL A 595 24.27 62.61 -7.56
C VAL A 595 24.25 62.61 -6.03
N LEU A 596 24.37 61.44 -5.39
CA LEU A 596 24.40 61.30 -3.93
C LEU A 596 25.60 62.01 -3.29
N ALA A 597 26.75 62.05 -3.98
CA ALA A 597 27.94 62.78 -3.56
C ALA A 597 27.85 64.31 -3.79
N GLY A 598 26.77 64.81 -4.41
CA GLY A 598 26.57 66.23 -4.72
C GLY A 598 27.43 66.76 -5.86
N ILE A 599 27.97 65.86 -6.70
CA ILE A 599 28.85 66.18 -7.83
C ILE A 599 28.01 66.42 -9.08
N THR A 600 26.97 65.61 -9.28
CA THR A 600 25.98 65.77 -10.33
C THR A 600 24.72 66.44 -9.79
N PRO A 601 24.20 67.49 -10.45
CA PRO A 601 22.94 68.10 -10.06
C PRO A 601 21.79 67.09 -10.05
N ILE A 602 20.92 67.15 -9.03
CA ILE A 602 19.74 66.29 -8.95
C ILE A 602 18.77 66.47 -10.13
N SER A 603 18.86 67.58 -10.87
CA SER A 603 18.10 67.82 -12.11
C SER A 603 18.47 66.87 -13.25
N ASP A 604 19.59 66.17 -13.15
CA ASP A 604 20.02 65.17 -14.14
C ASP A 604 19.43 63.78 -13.87
N VAL A 605 18.67 63.63 -12.77
CA VAL A 605 17.83 62.46 -12.50
C VAL A 605 16.49 62.60 -13.25
N VAL A 606 16.22 61.66 -14.15
CA VAL A 606 15.02 61.62 -14.99
C VAL A 606 14.07 60.57 -14.45
N LEU A 607 13.04 61.03 -13.75
CA LEU A 607 11.90 60.21 -13.38
C LEU A 607 10.93 60.05 -14.56
N ALA A 608 10.29 58.89 -14.63
CA ALA A 608 9.36 58.57 -15.71
C ALA A 608 8.17 59.55 -15.76
N ASN A 609 7.88 60.00 -16.98
CA ASN A 609 6.65 60.68 -17.38
C ASN A 609 6.45 60.49 -18.89
N SER A 610 5.31 60.95 -19.42
CA SER A 610 4.93 60.76 -20.83
C SER A 610 5.88 61.35 -21.87
N SER A 611 6.82 62.22 -21.48
CA SER A 611 7.84 62.80 -22.37
C SER A 611 9.23 62.18 -22.22
N THR A 612 9.47 61.39 -21.18
CA THR A 612 10.80 60.85 -20.84
C THR A 612 10.86 59.32 -20.85
N GLN A 613 9.72 58.64 -20.74
CA GLN A 613 9.66 57.19 -20.78
C GLN A 613 8.45 56.70 -21.58
N LYS A 614 8.65 55.67 -22.38
CA LYS A 614 7.63 54.89 -23.06
C LYS A 614 7.66 53.45 -22.54
N ILE A 615 6.53 52.99 -22.03
CA ILE A 615 6.33 51.62 -21.60
C ILE A 615 5.62 50.86 -22.73
N THR A 616 6.16 49.71 -23.14
CA THR A 616 5.55 48.82 -24.13
C THR A 616 5.31 47.47 -23.47
N ASN A 617 4.05 47.08 -23.30
CA ASN A 617 3.71 45.73 -22.87
C ASN A 617 4.07 44.74 -23.99
N LEU A 618 4.87 43.71 -23.67
CA LEU A 618 5.30 42.69 -24.62
C LEU A 618 4.51 41.38 -24.46
N GLY A 619 3.49 41.34 -23.60
CA GLY A 619 2.71 40.14 -23.28
C GLY A 619 3.47 39.26 -22.28
N THR A 620 3.61 37.97 -22.60
CA THR A 620 4.32 36.98 -21.78
C THR A 620 5.83 37.26 -21.68
N ASP A 621 6.38 38.03 -22.63
CA ASP A 621 7.77 38.50 -22.65
C ASP A 621 8.07 39.64 -21.66
N GLY A 622 7.14 39.98 -20.76
CA GLY A 622 7.26 41.10 -19.83
C GLY A 622 6.98 42.46 -20.48
N PHE A 623 7.77 43.47 -20.15
CA PHE A 623 7.59 44.82 -20.69
C PHE A 623 8.92 45.44 -21.14
N SER A 624 8.83 46.41 -22.03
CA SER A 624 9.97 47.23 -22.44
C SER A 624 9.83 48.67 -21.94
N LEU A 625 10.94 49.21 -21.41
CA LEU A 625 11.08 50.63 -21.08
C LEU A 625 12.00 51.28 -22.11
N GLY A 626 11.45 52.16 -22.93
CA GLY A 626 12.23 53.07 -23.78
C GLY A 626 12.34 54.43 -23.11
N TRP A 627 13.55 54.96 -23.00
CA TRP A 627 13.85 56.23 -22.36
C TRP A 627 14.27 57.29 -23.36
N GLU A 628 13.91 58.53 -23.03
CA GLU A 628 14.47 59.74 -23.61
C GLU A 628 15.27 60.47 -22.52
N ASP A 629 16.55 60.69 -22.78
CA ASP A 629 17.47 61.39 -21.89
C ASP A 629 17.36 62.93 -22.01
N GLY A 630 16.60 63.46 -22.97
CA GLY A 630 16.34 64.89 -23.16
C GLY A 630 17.49 65.65 -23.81
N PHE A 631 18.53 64.97 -24.32
CA PHE A 631 19.63 65.56 -25.05
C PHE A 631 19.66 65.12 -26.53
N GLY A 632 19.64 66.08 -27.44
CA GLY A 632 19.57 65.82 -28.88
C GLY A 632 18.13 65.82 -29.41
N ASN A 633 17.96 65.86 -30.74
CA ASN A 633 16.64 65.98 -31.37
C ASN A 633 16.02 64.59 -31.68
N ASN A 634 16.09 63.63 -30.75
CA ASN A 634 15.64 62.25 -30.99
C ASN A 634 14.40 61.88 -30.16
N SER A 635 13.22 62.34 -30.59
CA SER A 635 11.93 62.12 -29.88
C SER A 635 11.37 60.68 -29.97
N GLY A 636 12.23 59.66 -29.98
CA GLY A 636 11.89 58.26 -30.27
C GLY A 636 11.86 57.31 -29.06
N PHE A 637 12.21 57.77 -27.85
CA PHE A 637 12.40 56.92 -26.65
C PHE A 637 13.39 55.77 -26.90
N ALA A 638 14.45 56.06 -27.65
CA ALA A 638 15.39 55.07 -28.16
C ALA A 638 16.81 55.24 -27.59
N ASP A 639 17.01 56.23 -26.73
CA ASP A 639 18.32 56.59 -26.20
C ASP A 639 18.83 55.49 -25.26
N LEU A 640 17.90 54.88 -24.51
CA LEU A 640 18.09 53.61 -23.79
C LEU A 640 16.79 52.79 -23.83
N VAL A 641 16.82 51.56 -24.33
CA VAL A 641 15.68 50.64 -24.33
C VAL A 641 16.04 49.32 -23.66
N VAL A 642 15.25 48.94 -22.66
CA VAL A 642 15.40 47.66 -21.95
C VAL A 642 14.18 46.78 -22.13
N LYS A 643 14.39 45.46 -22.08
CA LYS A 643 13.38 44.44 -21.82
C LYS A 643 13.47 44.07 -20.34
N ILE A 644 12.33 43.97 -19.66
CA ILE A 644 12.24 43.64 -18.24
C ILE A 644 11.28 42.45 -18.06
N GLN A 645 11.75 41.42 -17.38
CA GLN A 645 11.03 40.18 -17.12
C GLN A 645 11.43 39.59 -15.77
N THR A 646 10.49 38.93 -15.09
CA THR A 646 10.80 38.05 -13.95
C THR A 646 11.56 36.82 -14.45
N THR A 647 12.38 36.21 -13.60
CA THR A 647 13.13 35.00 -13.96
C THR A 647 13.36 34.11 -12.74
N ASN A 648 13.40 32.80 -12.98
CA ASN A 648 13.82 31.79 -12.00
C ASN A 648 15.36 31.64 -11.94
N GLN A 649 16.10 32.34 -12.81
CA GLN A 649 17.56 32.34 -12.76
C GLN A 649 18.05 32.97 -11.45
N THR A 650 18.95 32.29 -10.74
CA THR A 650 19.62 32.85 -9.56
C THR A 650 20.59 33.97 -9.96
N LEU A 651 20.88 34.89 -9.03
CA LEU A 651 21.89 35.91 -9.24
C LEU A 651 23.22 35.27 -9.67
N PRO A 652 23.93 35.83 -10.69
CA PRO A 652 25.24 35.35 -11.05
C PRO A 652 26.20 35.39 -9.87
N LEU A 653 27.06 34.38 -9.76
CA LEU A 653 28.10 34.33 -8.73
C LEU A 653 28.87 35.66 -8.70
N GLY A 654 29.10 36.24 -7.52
CA GLY A 654 29.77 37.53 -7.34
C GLY A 654 28.89 38.78 -7.43
N ALA A 655 27.62 38.68 -7.87
CA ALA A 655 26.81 39.85 -8.19
C ALA A 655 25.97 40.42 -7.03
N ASN A 656 26.04 39.85 -5.82
CA ASN A 656 25.13 40.18 -4.70
C ASN A 656 25.07 41.68 -4.35
N LEU A 657 26.19 42.39 -4.47
CA LEU A 657 26.32 43.82 -4.13
C LEU A 657 26.21 44.75 -5.33
N GLN A 658 26.22 44.24 -6.56
CA GLN A 658 26.32 45.04 -7.79
C GLN A 658 25.11 45.93 -8.06
N SER A 659 24.05 45.77 -7.30
CA SER A 659 22.89 46.67 -7.35
C SER A 659 22.94 47.82 -6.32
N GLN A 660 23.97 47.90 -5.48
CA GLN A 660 24.08 48.92 -4.43
C GLN A 660 24.92 50.13 -4.89
N SER A 661 24.88 51.22 -4.12
CA SER A 661 25.75 52.40 -4.31
C SER A 661 27.21 52.00 -4.14
N GLN A 662 28.10 52.42 -5.06
CA GLN A 662 29.50 51.98 -5.14
C GLN A 662 29.64 50.45 -5.08
N GLY A 663 28.70 49.76 -5.73
CA GLY A 663 28.49 48.32 -5.62
C GLY A 663 29.29 47.48 -6.63
N GLU A 664 30.20 48.06 -7.42
CA GLU A 664 31.02 47.37 -8.45
C GLU A 664 32.03 46.34 -7.88
N LEU A 665 31.61 45.58 -6.88
CA LEU A 665 32.33 44.53 -6.17
C LEU A 665 31.99 43.16 -6.74
N ILE A 666 32.91 42.22 -6.53
CA ILE A 666 32.67 40.79 -6.65
C ILE A 666 32.49 40.24 -5.22
N ASP A 667 31.25 39.86 -4.86
CA ASP A 667 30.91 39.33 -3.54
C ASP A 667 30.93 37.81 -3.49
N LEU A 668 31.97 37.27 -2.84
CA LEU A 668 32.15 35.83 -2.64
C LEU A 668 32.10 35.44 -1.15
N ARG A 669 31.59 36.31 -0.28
CA ARG A 669 31.50 36.04 1.17
C ARG A 669 30.71 34.76 1.50
N GLY A 670 29.69 34.46 0.69
CA GLY A 670 28.88 33.25 0.82
C GLY A 670 29.48 31.98 0.20
N VAL A 671 30.65 32.07 -0.44
CA VAL A 671 31.26 30.96 -1.17
C VAL A 671 32.34 30.32 -0.32
N THR A 672 32.34 28.99 -0.21
CA THR A 672 33.30 28.22 0.62
C THR A 672 34.45 27.59 -0.18
N GLN A 673 34.32 27.53 -1.51
CA GLN A 673 35.29 26.93 -2.43
C GLN A 673 35.98 28.01 -3.27
N SER A 674 37.19 27.73 -3.76
CA SER A 674 37.89 28.62 -4.68
C SER A 674 37.04 28.89 -5.93
N VAL A 675 37.08 30.14 -6.41
CA VAL A 675 36.27 30.57 -7.55
C VAL A 675 37.17 30.82 -8.75
N LYS A 676 36.95 30.08 -9.83
CA LYS A 676 37.59 30.32 -11.11
C LYS A 676 36.94 31.52 -11.79
N ALA A 677 37.76 32.42 -12.31
CA ALA A 677 37.34 33.61 -13.03
C ALA A 677 37.91 33.60 -14.45
N ASP A 678 37.04 33.54 -15.46
CA ASP A 678 37.41 33.69 -16.86
C ASP A 678 37.09 35.13 -17.30
N PHE A 679 38.13 35.88 -17.68
CA PHE A 679 38.03 37.28 -18.05
C PHE A 679 38.05 37.46 -19.57
N VAL A 680 37.22 38.36 -20.07
CA VAL A 680 37.32 38.92 -21.43
C VAL A 680 37.52 40.43 -21.28
N VAL A 681 38.61 40.93 -21.87
CA VAL A 681 39.03 42.33 -21.76
C VAL A 681 39.03 42.96 -23.16
N ASN A 682 38.31 44.06 -23.32
CA ASN A 682 38.26 44.87 -24.53
C ASN A 682 38.79 46.27 -24.22
N ARG A 683 39.47 46.91 -25.17
CA ARG A 683 40.07 48.22 -24.95
C ARG A 683 39.89 49.17 -26.13
N GLU A 684 39.54 50.40 -25.83
CA GLU A 684 39.57 51.54 -26.77
C GLU A 684 40.27 52.78 -26.17
N ALA A 685 41.32 52.58 -25.37
CA ALA A 685 42.00 53.69 -24.69
C ALA A 685 43.23 54.24 -25.42
N ALA A 686 43.57 55.51 -25.18
CA ALA A 686 44.85 56.08 -25.61
C ALA A 686 46.03 55.57 -24.75
N PHE A 687 45.83 55.34 -23.44
CA PHE A 687 46.89 54.95 -22.51
C PHE A 687 47.01 53.43 -22.34
N ASN A 688 48.21 52.94 -22.00
CA ASN A 688 48.45 51.51 -21.79
C ASN A 688 48.05 51.09 -20.37
N ASN A 689 46.74 51.03 -20.14
CA ASN A 689 46.16 50.80 -18.82
C ASN A 689 46.37 49.37 -18.32
N PHE A 690 46.30 49.23 -17.00
CA PHE A 690 46.33 47.96 -16.28
C PHE A 690 45.11 47.88 -15.38
N ILE A 691 44.41 46.74 -15.39
CA ILE A 691 43.31 46.46 -14.47
C ILE A 691 43.72 45.34 -13.52
N GLY A 692 43.41 45.52 -12.24
CA GLY A 692 43.55 44.49 -11.23
C GLY A 692 42.34 44.46 -10.31
N PHE A 693 42.30 43.46 -9.44
CA PHE A 693 41.34 43.33 -8.36
C PHE A 693 42.11 43.22 -7.04
N TYR A 694 41.56 43.75 -5.95
CA TYR A 694 42.14 43.62 -4.60
C TYR A 694 41.04 43.28 -3.60
N GLN A 695 41.43 42.62 -2.50
CA GLN A 695 40.49 42.24 -1.47
C GLN A 695 40.14 43.44 -0.58
N VAL A 696 38.86 43.56 -0.23
CA VAL A 696 38.37 44.52 0.76
C VAL A 696 37.68 43.79 1.91
N THR A 697 37.74 44.36 3.11
CA THR A 697 37.19 43.78 4.34
C THR A 697 35.67 43.97 4.41
N ASP A 698 35.15 45.05 3.82
CA ASP A 698 33.74 45.40 3.82
C ASP A 698 33.31 46.15 2.54
N GLU A 699 32.03 46.46 2.46
CA GLU A 699 31.37 47.16 1.33
C GLU A 699 31.81 48.63 1.23
N ASN A 700 32.46 49.17 2.26
CA ASN A 700 32.99 50.54 2.27
C ASN A 700 34.43 50.60 1.76
N GLY A 701 35.02 49.48 1.34
CA GLY A 701 36.35 49.42 0.75
C GLY A 701 37.50 49.41 1.74
N GLY A 702 37.26 49.11 3.02
CA GLY A 702 38.36 48.99 3.99
C GLY A 702 39.37 47.91 3.59
N ILE A 703 40.66 48.14 3.84
CA ILE A 703 41.74 47.18 3.59
C ILE A 703 42.33 46.74 4.94
N ASP A 704 42.31 45.43 5.19
CA ASP A 704 43.01 44.77 6.28
C ASP A 704 44.45 44.44 5.85
N THR A 705 45.43 45.10 6.46
CA THR A 705 46.84 44.94 6.13
C THR A 705 47.55 43.92 7.04
N ASN A 706 46.92 43.53 8.15
CA ASN A 706 47.51 42.69 9.18
C ASN A 706 46.82 41.30 9.31
N ASN A 707 45.70 41.10 8.60
CA ASN A 707 44.84 39.91 8.58
C ASN A 707 44.12 39.61 9.92
N ASP A 708 43.77 40.63 10.72
CA ASP A 708 42.98 40.48 11.95
C ASP A 708 41.45 40.51 11.72
N GLY A 709 41.02 40.72 10.47
CA GLY A 709 39.61 40.81 10.06
C GLY A 709 39.02 42.21 10.18
N SER A 710 39.80 43.22 10.54
CA SER A 710 39.38 44.63 10.64
C SER A 710 40.08 45.49 9.60
N ALA A 711 39.39 46.53 9.11
CA ALA A 711 40.00 47.47 8.17
C ALA A 711 41.03 48.36 8.89
N ASP A 712 42.29 48.33 8.44
CA ASP A 712 43.37 49.21 8.93
C ASP A 712 43.40 50.55 8.17
N ILE A 713 43.09 50.51 6.87
CA ILE A 713 43.16 51.67 5.97
C ILE A 713 41.84 51.79 5.20
N LEU A 714 41.23 52.98 5.24
CA LEU A 714 39.97 53.30 4.58
C LEU A 714 40.18 54.10 3.29
N PRO A 715 39.26 54.04 2.32
CA PRO A 715 39.32 54.87 1.11
C PRO A 715 39.57 56.35 1.41
N GLY A 716 40.55 56.93 0.71
CA GLY A 716 40.95 58.33 0.85
C GLY A 716 41.97 58.61 1.96
N GLN A 717 42.33 57.62 2.79
CA GLN A 717 43.45 57.73 3.72
C GLN A 717 44.80 57.62 3.00
N SER A 718 45.84 58.24 3.58
CA SER A 718 47.20 58.13 3.06
C SER A 718 47.67 56.67 3.06
N GLY A 719 48.23 56.22 1.94
CA GLY A 719 48.68 54.83 1.78
C GLY A 719 47.64 53.87 1.21
N TYR A 720 46.37 54.27 1.04
CA TYR A 720 45.31 53.41 0.50
C TYR A 720 45.66 52.82 -0.88
N THR A 721 46.09 53.67 -1.82
CA THR A 721 46.51 53.22 -3.16
C THR A 721 47.63 52.18 -3.10
N GLN A 722 48.61 52.40 -2.22
CA GLN A 722 49.74 51.50 -2.04
C GLN A 722 49.28 50.16 -1.48
N ALA A 723 48.41 50.18 -0.47
CA ALA A 723 47.86 48.99 0.16
C ALA A 723 47.02 48.17 -0.84
N ALA A 724 46.15 48.82 -1.61
CA ALA A 724 45.30 48.17 -2.61
C ALA A 724 46.13 47.50 -3.72
N VAL A 725 47.11 48.22 -4.27
CA VAL A 725 47.95 47.70 -5.37
C VAL A 725 48.90 46.59 -4.89
N ASN A 726 49.39 46.69 -3.65
CA ASN A 726 50.20 45.65 -3.02
C ASN A 726 49.37 44.40 -2.70
N GLY A 727 48.12 44.58 -2.25
CA GLY A 727 47.16 43.52 -1.93
C GLY A 727 46.35 43.01 -3.12
N ARG A 728 46.74 43.36 -4.36
CA ARG A 728 46.04 42.88 -5.56
C ARG A 728 46.08 41.35 -5.65
N VAL A 729 45.04 40.76 -6.23
CA VAL A 729 44.92 39.32 -6.43
C VAL A 729 46.01 38.83 -7.38
N PRO A 730 46.91 37.94 -6.93
CA PRO A 730 48.00 37.45 -7.78
C PRO A 730 47.50 36.74 -9.03
N GLY A 731 48.09 37.04 -10.18
CA GLY A 731 47.76 36.39 -11.46
C GLY A 731 46.55 36.99 -12.21
N ILE A 732 45.86 37.96 -11.63
CA ILE A 732 44.79 38.73 -12.30
C ILE A 732 45.36 40.08 -12.73
N ASP A 733 46.29 40.03 -13.69
CA ASP A 733 47.02 41.18 -14.24
C ASP A 733 46.49 41.49 -15.65
N LEU A 734 45.41 42.25 -15.75
CA LEU A 734 44.66 42.42 -17.00
C LEU A 734 45.21 43.58 -17.82
N VAL A 735 45.77 43.27 -18.99
CA VAL A 735 46.28 44.25 -19.96
C VAL A 735 45.83 43.89 -21.37
N VAL A 736 45.73 44.88 -22.27
CA VAL A 736 45.46 44.59 -23.68
C VAL A 736 45.99 45.72 -24.56
N ASN A 737 46.37 45.38 -25.79
CA ASN A 737 46.76 46.38 -26.79
C ASN A 737 45.55 47.24 -27.18
N ASN A 738 45.79 48.47 -27.61
CA ASN A 738 44.72 49.38 -28.01
C ASN A 738 43.89 48.76 -29.14
N ARG A 739 42.56 48.88 -29.08
CA ARG A 739 41.59 48.29 -30.02
C ARG A 739 41.64 46.76 -30.10
N GLY A 740 42.21 46.11 -29.08
CA GLY A 740 42.36 44.66 -29.00
C GLY A 740 41.40 44.01 -28.00
N THR A 741 41.33 42.69 -28.08
CA THR A 741 40.65 41.83 -27.11
C THR A 741 41.66 40.83 -26.54
N ALA A 742 41.59 40.57 -25.23
CA ALA A 742 42.39 39.55 -24.56
C ALA A 742 41.51 38.74 -23.61
N THR A 743 41.89 37.48 -23.37
CA THR A 743 41.26 36.62 -22.38
C THR A 743 42.27 36.21 -21.31
N TYR A 744 41.81 36.13 -20.07
CA TYR A 744 42.61 35.73 -18.92
C TYR A 744 41.85 34.74 -18.04
N THR A 745 42.57 34.00 -17.23
CA THR A 745 41.99 33.13 -16.21
C THR A 745 42.65 33.44 -14.87
N GLY A 746 41.84 33.57 -13.82
CA GLY A 746 42.30 33.83 -12.46
C GLY A 746 41.52 33.03 -11.43
N THR A 747 41.91 33.20 -10.17
CA THR A 747 41.23 32.56 -9.03
C THR A 747 41.01 33.58 -7.94
N PHE A 748 39.75 33.72 -7.52
CA PHE A 748 39.39 34.46 -6.31
C PHE A 748 39.30 33.52 -5.12
N GLN A 749 39.70 34.03 -3.96
CA GLN A 749 39.56 33.28 -2.71
C GLN A 749 38.09 33.25 -2.26
N PRO A 750 37.62 32.14 -1.67
CA PRO A 750 36.30 32.07 -1.06
C PRO A 750 36.16 33.06 0.10
N GLY A 751 34.93 33.33 0.52
CA GLY A 751 34.64 34.08 1.74
C GLY A 751 35.03 35.56 1.70
N SER A 752 35.33 36.12 0.53
CA SER A 752 35.99 37.43 0.39
C SER A 752 35.24 38.39 -0.54
N LEU A 753 35.49 39.69 -0.40
CA LEU A 753 35.02 40.74 -1.32
C LEU A 753 36.19 41.25 -2.16
N PHE A 754 35.97 41.47 -3.47
CA PHE A 754 36.99 41.99 -4.37
C PHE A 754 36.54 43.24 -5.11
N ALA A 755 37.40 44.25 -5.11
CA ALA A 755 37.19 45.54 -5.78
C ALA A 755 38.11 45.67 -7.01
N PRO A 756 37.60 46.07 -8.19
CA PRO A 756 38.44 46.43 -9.32
C PRO A 756 39.15 47.78 -9.12
N PHE A 757 40.28 47.96 -9.80
CA PHE A 757 40.99 49.23 -9.94
C PHE A 757 41.69 49.32 -11.29
N ILE A 758 41.98 50.55 -11.73
CA ILE A 758 42.73 50.84 -12.96
C ILE A 758 43.98 51.66 -12.65
N ILE A 759 45.11 51.29 -13.26
CA ILE A 759 46.34 52.09 -13.28
C ILE A 759 46.52 52.66 -14.70
N ILE A 760 46.69 53.98 -14.78
CA ILE A 760 46.77 54.69 -16.06
C ILE A 760 48.19 54.68 -16.59
N ASN A 761 48.35 54.23 -17.84
CA ASN A 761 49.62 54.21 -18.57
C ASN A 761 50.85 53.67 -17.80
N SER A 762 50.63 52.76 -16.85
CA SER A 762 51.67 52.28 -15.94
C SER A 762 51.36 50.86 -15.47
N ARG A 763 52.15 50.36 -14.52
CA ARG A 763 52.07 49.01 -13.97
C ARG A 763 52.19 49.03 -12.44
N PRO A 764 51.75 47.98 -11.73
CA PRO A 764 51.82 47.91 -10.27
C PRO A 764 53.21 48.16 -9.71
N GLU A 765 54.26 47.70 -10.40
CA GLU A 765 55.65 47.80 -9.91
C GLU A 765 56.11 49.25 -9.75
N THR A 766 55.65 50.15 -10.63
CA THR A 766 55.97 51.58 -10.59
C THR A 766 55.37 52.27 -9.36
N ILE A 767 54.21 51.79 -8.88
CA ILE A 767 53.57 52.31 -7.67
C ILE A 767 54.32 51.80 -6.45
N LEU A 768 54.69 50.52 -6.46
CA LEU A 768 55.32 49.83 -5.33
C LEU A 768 56.83 50.10 -5.17
N ASP A 769 57.42 50.91 -6.04
CA ASP A 769 58.82 51.30 -5.91
C ASP A 769 59.02 52.44 -4.89
N ASN A 770 60.26 52.63 -4.44
CA ASN A 770 60.60 53.69 -3.48
C ASN A 770 60.92 55.03 -4.17
N ASN A 771 60.58 55.24 -5.45
CA ASN A 771 60.89 56.45 -6.20
C ASN A 771 59.74 57.46 -6.12
N PRO A 772 59.89 58.58 -5.38
CA PRO A 772 58.81 59.55 -5.21
C PRO A 772 58.43 60.32 -6.48
N ASN A 773 59.16 60.15 -7.59
CA ASN A 773 58.80 60.74 -8.88
C ASN A 773 57.88 59.83 -9.72
N ASN A 774 57.66 58.59 -9.28
CA ASN A 774 56.80 57.61 -9.93
C ASN A 774 55.42 57.64 -9.28
N ASP A 775 54.53 58.53 -9.77
CA ASP A 775 53.17 58.73 -9.24
C ASP A 775 52.12 58.60 -10.36
N PRO A 776 51.90 57.38 -10.91
CA PRO A 776 50.87 57.18 -11.92
C PRO A 776 49.47 57.32 -11.32
N ALA A 777 48.51 57.80 -12.12
CA ALA A 777 47.12 57.87 -11.68
C ALA A 777 46.55 56.45 -11.47
N VAL A 778 45.85 56.26 -10.35
CA VAL A 778 45.13 55.04 -10.02
C VAL A 778 43.72 55.41 -9.63
N TYR A 779 42.74 54.73 -10.19
CA TYR A 779 41.34 54.94 -9.85
C TYR A 779 40.68 53.67 -9.35
N PHE A 780 39.80 53.86 -8.38
CA PHE A 780 39.05 52.84 -7.67
C PHE A 780 37.55 53.07 -7.87
N LEU A 781 36.74 52.07 -7.54
CA LEU A 781 35.28 52.22 -7.54
C LEU A 781 34.80 53.14 -6.41
N PHE A 782 35.54 53.20 -5.30
CA PHE A 782 35.17 54.03 -4.16
C PHE A 782 35.48 55.50 -4.43
N LEU A 783 34.45 56.34 -4.47
CA LEU A 783 34.59 57.78 -4.72
C LEU A 783 35.56 58.46 -3.75
N GLY A 784 35.57 58.02 -2.49
CA GLY A 784 36.47 58.54 -1.45
C GLY A 784 37.96 58.25 -1.71
N ALA A 785 38.29 57.18 -2.44
CA ALA A 785 39.68 56.86 -2.81
C ALA A 785 40.18 57.70 -4.00
N ASN A 786 39.28 58.24 -4.82
CA ASN A 786 39.64 59.03 -6.00
C ASN A 786 39.81 60.51 -5.63
N ARG A 787 40.96 61.11 -5.97
CA ARG A 787 41.28 62.51 -5.63
C ARG A 787 40.27 63.53 -6.17
N ASN A 788 39.68 63.25 -7.33
CA ASN A 788 38.66 64.07 -7.98
C ASN A 788 37.23 63.75 -7.50
N ARG A 789 37.06 62.68 -6.71
CA ARG A 789 35.77 62.12 -6.30
C ARG A 789 34.85 61.79 -7.49
N VAL A 790 35.40 61.47 -8.65
CA VAL A 790 34.63 61.06 -9.82
C VAL A 790 34.67 59.53 -9.91
N ASP A 791 33.59 58.95 -10.42
CA ASP A 791 33.55 57.54 -10.77
C ASP A 791 34.35 57.27 -12.03
N HIS A 792 35.27 56.32 -11.94
CA HIS A 792 36.08 55.84 -13.07
C HIS A 792 35.76 54.39 -13.45
N ILE A 793 34.85 53.76 -12.72
CA ILE A 793 34.44 52.37 -12.92
C ILE A 793 32.91 52.35 -12.91
N ARG A 794 32.31 51.65 -13.87
CA ARG A 794 30.86 51.51 -14.03
C ARG A 794 30.46 50.07 -14.22
N LEU A 795 29.34 49.67 -13.62
CA LEU A 795 28.69 48.43 -13.95
C LEU A 795 27.92 48.54 -15.27
N LEU A 796 28.23 47.70 -16.27
CA LEU A 796 27.53 47.65 -17.57
C LEU A 796 26.51 46.51 -17.65
N ALA A 797 26.68 45.51 -16.79
CA ALA A 797 25.79 44.39 -16.48
C ALA A 797 26.39 43.62 -15.30
N ASN A 798 25.71 42.60 -14.75
CA ASN A 798 26.34 41.78 -13.71
C ASN A 798 27.70 41.24 -14.18
N ASN A 799 28.75 41.45 -13.38
CA ASN A 799 30.13 41.08 -13.65
C ASN A 799 30.72 41.65 -14.97
N VAL A 800 30.20 42.78 -15.46
CA VAL A 800 30.76 43.52 -16.60
C VAL A 800 31.08 44.94 -16.16
N PHE A 801 32.35 45.31 -16.16
CA PHE A 801 32.85 46.58 -15.67
C PHE A 801 33.43 47.41 -16.83
N GLY A 802 32.99 48.66 -16.97
CA GLY A 802 33.58 49.67 -17.84
C GLY A 802 34.49 50.60 -17.04
N PHE A 803 35.61 51.01 -17.61
CA PHE A 803 36.60 51.86 -16.95
C PHE A 803 36.96 53.07 -17.81
N GLU A 804 37.33 54.16 -17.14
CA GLU A 804 37.73 55.44 -17.73
C GLU A 804 39.14 55.85 -17.27
N ASP A 805 40.02 56.24 -18.19
CA ASP A 805 41.46 56.40 -17.96
C ASP A 805 41.96 57.84 -17.75
N LEU A 806 41.10 58.87 -17.89
CA LEU A 806 41.52 60.27 -17.88
C LEU A 806 41.23 61.04 -16.56
N PRO A 807 42.19 61.80 -16.00
CA PRO A 807 41.95 62.73 -14.89
C PRO A 807 41.01 63.88 -15.29
N ASN A 808 40.06 64.21 -14.42
CA ASN A 808 39.01 65.25 -14.58
C ASN A 808 37.83 64.88 -15.50
N GLY A 809 37.60 63.59 -15.74
CA GLY A 809 36.47 63.08 -16.52
C GLY A 809 36.75 63.24 -18.01
N GLY A 810 37.30 62.20 -18.64
CA GLY A 810 37.61 62.14 -20.06
C GLY A 810 36.39 62.32 -20.95
N ASP A 811 36.27 61.57 -22.04
CA ASP A 811 35.02 61.59 -22.81
C ASP A 811 33.87 60.88 -22.08
N LYS A 812 34.13 60.28 -20.90
CA LYS A 812 33.12 59.69 -20.00
C LYS A 812 32.30 58.60 -20.67
N ASP A 813 32.92 57.89 -21.60
CA ASP A 813 32.26 56.82 -22.34
C ASP A 813 32.57 55.43 -21.75
N PHE A 814 33.49 55.35 -20.76
CA PHE A 814 33.83 54.15 -20.00
C PHE A 814 34.17 52.92 -20.87
N ASN A 815 34.63 53.16 -22.09
CA ASN A 815 35.04 52.11 -23.02
C ASN A 815 36.56 51.95 -23.13
N ASP A 816 37.34 52.77 -22.41
CA ASP A 816 38.80 52.68 -22.37
C ASP A 816 39.23 51.26 -22.03
N MET A 817 38.61 50.66 -21.01
CA MET A 817 38.69 49.23 -20.77
C MET A 817 37.30 48.69 -20.42
N ILE A 818 36.93 47.55 -20.97
CA ILE A 818 35.77 46.77 -20.52
C ILE A 818 36.25 45.39 -20.10
N VAL A 819 35.85 44.96 -18.90
CA VAL A 819 36.17 43.66 -18.33
C VAL A 819 34.88 42.89 -18.04
N ARG A 820 34.66 41.78 -18.75
CA ARG A 820 33.63 40.80 -18.42
C ARG A 820 34.25 39.64 -17.66
N VAL A 821 33.63 39.25 -16.56
CA VAL A 821 34.10 38.15 -15.70
C VAL A 821 33.03 37.06 -15.63
N ASN A 822 33.37 35.85 -16.07
CA ASN A 822 32.55 34.66 -15.85
C ASN A 822 33.11 33.90 -14.65
N LEU A 823 32.34 33.83 -13.57
CA LEU A 823 32.72 33.16 -12.33
C LEU A 823 32.10 31.77 -12.25
N SER A 824 32.88 30.78 -11.83
CA SER A 824 32.42 29.42 -11.58
C SER A 824 33.12 28.84 -10.35
N ILE A 825 32.42 27.99 -9.60
CA ILE A 825 33.04 27.25 -8.50
C ILE A 825 34.01 26.23 -9.12
N ALA A 826 35.28 26.28 -8.69
CA ALA A 826 36.37 25.50 -9.26
C ALA A 826 36.33 24.03 -8.83
#